data_AF-A0A9N8F0D6-F1
#
_entry.id   AF-A0A9N8F0D6-F1
#
_cell.length_a   1.000
_cell.length_b   1.000
_cell.length_c   1.000
_cell.angle_alpha   90.00
_cell.angle_beta   90.00
_cell.angle_gamma   90.00
#
_symmetry.space_group_name_H-M   'P 1'
#
loop_
_entity.id
_entity.type
_entity.pdbx_description
1 polymer ?
#
loop_
_entity_poly.entity_id
_entity_poly.type
_entity_poly.pdbx_seq_one_letter_code
_entity_poly.pdbx_strand_id
1 'polypeptide(L)'
;MTDLPMPPLQGQSGPEGEETNPSIVRETLDLSQLITGASAHARIPPNEANNNQESVPRQAQTQTQETQETTTETGNAKKKKRQSFSFSNRHFKCNSELFLDPKHKEAFLERYPNDLEIVGKVTQCPTTKNGRIYGFRWITSGTQLEIRWTQNFIDNSPEFREKLKGLIQGYEEEQRELTVDLESNPAASQGTTGSSTDKGKGTSTGRALRTPATKKGKVPPPTSQERADAYASLKTACSAGSGTASQPKETTNRRITRGDDVDGIDSDSDDGDDLDQHDDAFDRTMAEGYDSDEDIYEIQATDGTTVAKEDTYGKLAQQLKWKFQNIDPGDVPFTETKNMLRGTTKLKPGAGDRWNDPFECFQRCGFSREFVAALTRESNDYAKNNLLDKHRKKKLCGANWKDISVTEMSVFLGILLKISLSPTDGGGYAAYFEKEDITINYCNHREPKAINDSAGWAYQYMTLLRFKQIRSAFHPEDKEMGGGSSDKCYQLRRAINSTNSASKSIFEAGSHCAFDEGGVACRSRFCPVRQYNKDKPNKFRVDFFILACSTTYAIFHIDVYQGRNATNVGIEECIQDLPTTQKAVMNAVMCTFGNDGQGARHIAMDNRYMCPELAVLLLTKCGCYSTGTCRRRRKGFPDHLLDLEKKDGRGEYKLVADKVNRLLMMQWVDNKVVTMVSSNSDTTIGTVKRQIGPLARQLDCPTAMIRYQRTMFGVDKGDELRAHFGGFSTKAHFKKWYKRVFLAILDVMLMNAHIAWNLSAKEKASRNRNVLERHQFMQFVAECLLHYNEPEEVLQPKESTAAMDTNHRPMQPKKGTSRNRCIVCRLENGKWFDPKLGETGTRSGLAVCSECGIYAHNHIVTDSDRKIHNMQPFQNKTCFEIAHLPEGLALWPLRQVDHCKGSRSMCRTAPVFKALRKIYGKPEVETRKRKRRENSKENKNKSDATESNGVLYDSSDNELYE
;
A
#
# COMPACT_ATOMS: atom_id res chain seq x y z
N MET A 1 -59.57 -14.86 45.83
CA MET A 1 -60.46 -13.94 45.09
C MET A 1 -59.84 -13.77 43.71
N THR A 2 -60.00 -14.72 42.76
CA THR A 2 -61.15 -14.90 41.82
C THR A 2 -61.39 -13.62 41.00
N ASP A 3 -61.50 -13.59 39.67
CA ASP A 3 -61.54 -14.59 38.59
C ASP A 3 -61.29 -13.86 37.24
N LEU A 4 -60.93 -14.62 36.21
CA LEU A 4 -60.95 -14.31 34.75
C LEU A 4 -62.39 -13.93 34.27
N PRO A 5 -62.74 -13.77 32.96
CA PRO A 5 -62.00 -13.61 31.68
C PRO A 5 -62.63 -12.52 30.74
N MET A 6 -62.08 -12.30 29.53
CA MET A 6 -62.87 -11.85 28.34
C MET A 6 -62.22 -12.31 27.02
N PRO A 7 -62.91 -13.16 26.23
CA PRO A 7 -63.17 -13.00 24.79
C PRO A 7 -64.71 -12.81 24.57
N PRO A 8 -65.34 -12.68 23.36
CA PRO A 8 -64.88 -12.98 21.99
C PRO A 8 -65.38 -12.07 20.81
N LEU A 9 -64.85 -12.34 19.59
CA LEU A 9 -65.46 -12.41 18.23
C LEU A 9 -66.27 -11.27 17.52
N GLN A 10 -65.79 -10.97 16.29
CA GLN A 10 -66.49 -10.92 14.96
C GLN A 10 -67.61 -9.91 14.58
N GLY A 11 -67.50 -9.41 13.34
CA GLY A 11 -68.60 -8.98 12.44
C GLY A 11 -68.38 -7.60 11.77
N GLN A 12 -67.68 -7.48 10.64
CA GLN A 12 -68.12 -7.54 9.22
C GLN A 12 -69.03 -6.41 8.69
N SER A 13 -68.52 -5.66 7.70
CA SER A 13 -69.21 -5.32 6.43
C SER A 13 -68.21 -4.80 5.38
N GLY A 14 -68.01 -5.54 4.28
CA GLY A 14 -67.10 -5.26 3.15
C GLY A 14 -67.65 -4.26 2.11
N PRO A 15 -67.21 -4.24 0.82
CA PRO A 15 -66.43 -5.26 0.09
C PRO A 15 -65.11 -4.78 -0.56
N GLU A 16 -64.17 -5.72 -0.71
CA GLU A 16 -62.97 -5.62 -1.54
C GLU A 16 -63.28 -6.12 -2.96
N GLY A 17 -62.78 -5.39 -3.97
CA GLY A 17 -62.69 -5.85 -5.35
C GLY A 17 -61.26 -6.26 -5.67
N GLU A 18 -61.09 -7.50 -6.09
CA GLU A 18 -59.86 -8.05 -6.68
C GLU A 18 -59.56 -7.38 -8.02
N GLU A 19 -58.38 -6.80 -8.18
CA GLU A 19 -57.71 -6.74 -9.48
C GLU A 19 -56.32 -7.35 -9.39
N THR A 20 -56.08 -8.19 -10.38
CA THR A 20 -55.03 -9.18 -10.52
C THR A 20 -53.73 -8.53 -11.02
N ASN A 21 -52.61 -8.88 -10.38
CA ASN A 21 -51.29 -8.59 -10.92
C ASN A 21 -51.06 -9.43 -12.20
N PRO A 22 -50.70 -8.85 -13.35
CA PRO A 22 -50.37 -9.62 -14.54
C PRO A 22 -49.00 -10.29 -14.36
N SER A 23 -49.05 -11.62 -14.37
CA SER A 23 -47.90 -12.51 -14.55
C SER A 23 -47.22 -12.27 -15.90
N ILE A 24 -45.94 -11.92 -15.89
CA ILE A 24 -45.09 -11.93 -17.10
C ILE A 24 -44.72 -13.38 -17.41
N VAL A 25 -45.42 -13.96 -18.37
CA VAL A 25 -45.08 -15.24 -19.01
C VAL A 25 -44.00 -14.98 -20.06
N ARG A 26 -42.88 -15.72 -19.99
CA ARG A 26 -41.91 -15.77 -21.09
C ARG A 26 -42.41 -16.76 -22.13
N GLU A 27 -42.85 -16.27 -23.28
CA GLU A 27 -43.16 -17.11 -24.44
C GLU A 27 -41.87 -17.61 -25.09
N THR A 28 -41.81 -18.93 -25.29
CA THR A 28 -40.82 -19.62 -26.12
C THR A 28 -41.27 -19.57 -27.58
N LEU A 29 -40.46 -18.95 -28.44
CA LEU A 29 -40.65 -19.01 -29.89
C LEU A 29 -40.19 -20.37 -30.43
N ASP A 30 -41.10 -21.08 -31.09
CA ASP A 30 -40.87 -22.32 -31.83
C ASP A 30 -40.36 -22.00 -33.24
N LEU A 31 -39.16 -22.49 -33.59
CA LEU A 31 -38.48 -22.24 -34.86
C LEU A 31 -38.67 -23.38 -35.88
N SER A 32 -39.64 -24.28 -35.69
CA SER A 32 -39.84 -25.43 -36.58
C SER A 32 -40.56 -25.14 -37.91
N GLN A 33 -40.73 -23.88 -38.34
CA GLN A 33 -41.53 -23.54 -39.53
C GLN A 33 -40.91 -22.52 -40.51
N LEU A 34 -39.61 -22.59 -40.80
CA LEU A 34 -39.06 -21.89 -41.97
C LEU A 34 -38.30 -22.86 -42.88
N ILE A 35 -39.04 -23.31 -43.90
CA ILE A 35 -38.60 -24.16 -45.00
C ILE A 35 -37.81 -23.29 -46.00
N THR A 36 -36.60 -23.74 -46.37
CA THR A 36 -36.03 -23.39 -47.69
C THR A 36 -35.53 -24.67 -48.36
N GLY A 37 -36.07 -24.89 -49.56
CA GLY A 37 -35.98 -26.13 -50.33
C GLY A 37 -34.61 -26.46 -50.90
N ALA A 38 -34.53 -27.71 -51.33
CA ALA A 38 -33.38 -28.40 -51.88
C ALA A 38 -32.88 -27.83 -53.21
N SER A 39 -31.57 -27.94 -53.43
CA SER A 39 -31.06 -28.35 -54.74
C SER A 39 -29.82 -29.21 -54.57
N ALA A 40 -29.94 -30.46 -54.98
CA ALA A 40 -28.88 -31.43 -55.13
C ALA A 40 -28.17 -31.20 -56.46
N HIS A 41 -26.85 -31.35 -56.54
CA HIS A 41 -26.21 -31.95 -57.73
C HIS A 41 -24.83 -32.55 -57.39
N ALA A 42 -24.85 -33.89 -57.37
CA ALA A 42 -23.92 -34.86 -57.94
C ALA A 42 -22.42 -34.54 -58.13
N ARG A 43 -21.61 -35.49 -57.64
CA ARG A 43 -20.22 -35.78 -58.03
C ARG A 43 -20.11 -36.21 -59.49
N ILE A 44 -19.05 -35.81 -60.18
CA ILE A 44 -18.37 -36.61 -61.22
C ILE A 44 -16.83 -36.39 -61.11
N PRO A 45 -15.98 -37.46 -61.15
CA PRO A 45 -14.50 -37.45 -61.11
C PRO A 45 -13.91 -37.67 -62.56
N PRO A 46 -12.67 -38.17 -62.83
CA PRO A 46 -11.29 -38.01 -62.29
C PRO A 46 -10.26 -37.60 -63.42
N ASN A 47 -8.96 -37.80 -63.16
CA ASN A 47 -7.82 -38.04 -64.10
C ASN A 47 -7.12 -36.83 -64.77
N GLU A 48 -5.80 -36.79 -65.04
CA GLU A 48 -4.63 -37.67 -64.80
C GLU A 48 -3.34 -36.89 -65.18
N ALA A 49 -2.20 -37.29 -64.58
CA ALA A 49 -0.80 -37.20 -65.07
C ALA A 49 -0.14 -35.80 -65.25
N ASN A 50 1.15 -35.58 -64.98
CA ASN A 50 2.28 -36.51 -64.91
C ASN A 50 3.47 -35.98 -64.08
N ASN A 51 4.28 -36.94 -63.65
CA ASN A 51 5.43 -36.92 -62.72
C ASN A 51 6.71 -36.19 -63.18
N ASN A 52 7.54 -35.83 -62.20
CA ASN A 52 8.94 -36.25 -61.96
C ASN A 52 9.64 -35.19 -61.07
N GLN A 53 10.47 -35.47 -60.06
CA GLN A 53 11.19 -36.68 -59.68
C GLN A 53 11.68 -36.57 -58.21
N GLU A 54 11.80 -37.73 -57.57
CA GLU A 54 12.40 -38.07 -56.27
C GLU A 54 13.92 -37.72 -56.19
N SER A 55 14.71 -37.83 -55.12
CA SER A 55 14.69 -38.65 -53.90
C SER A 55 15.77 -38.16 -52.88
N VAL A 56 15.58 -38.59 -51.64
CA VAL A 56 16.49 -38.64 -50.45
C VAL A 56 17.68 -39.63 -50.71
N PRO A 57 18.56 -40.07 -49.76
CA PRO A 57 19.10 -39.57 -48.47
C PRO A 57 20.65 -39.82 -48.22
N ARG A 58 21.13 -39.30 -47.07
CA ARG A 58 22.05 -39.91 -46.06
C ARG A 58 23.59 -40.02 -46.23
N GLN A 59 24.24 -39.84 -45.06
CA GLN A 59 25.53 -40.38 -44.56
C GLN A 59 26.81 -39.79 -45.18
N ALA A 60 27.99 -39.74 -44.55
CA ALA A 60 28.50 -39.84 -43.18
C ALA A 60 30.01 -39.48 -43.27
N GLN A 61 30.69 -39.36 -42.11
CA GLN A 61 32.11 -39.69 -41.90
C GLN A 61 33.26 -38.79 -42.44
N THR A 62 34.01 -38.27 -41.46
CA THR A 62 35.47 -38.36 -41.20
C THR A 62 36.53 -38.30 -42.31
N GLN A 63 37.58 -37.53 -41.95
CA GLN A 63 39.03 -37.66 -42.23
C GLN A 63 39.66 -36.89 -43.42
N THR A 64 40.39 -35.84 -43.02
CA THR A 64 41.79 -35.47 -43.35
C THR A 64 42.37 -35.79 -44.73
N GLN A 65 42.85 -34.74 -45.42
CA GLN A 65 44.25 -34.64 -45.87
C GLN A 65 44.63 -33.20 -46.29
N GLU A 66 45.91 -32.89 -46.05
CA GLU A 66 46.71 -31.70 -46.39
C GLU A 66 46.75 -31.50 -47.94
N THR A 67 47.11 -30.36 -48.56
CA THR A 67 48.31 -29.53 -48.38
C THR A 67 48.26 -28.31 -49.34
N GLN A 68 48.93 -27.21 -48.94
CA GLN A 68 49.64 -26.16 -49.73
C GLN A 68 48.86 -25.18 -50.64
N GLU A 69 48.76 -23.90 -50.21
CA GLU A 69 49.50 -22.71 -50.70
C GLU A 69 48.75 -22.03 -51.89
N THR A 70 48.40 -20.74 -51.94
CA THR A 70 49.05 -19.50 -51.46
C THR A 70 48.05 -18.32 -51.61
N THR A 71 48.40 -17.16 -51.04
CA THR A 71 47.91 -15.78 -51.31
C THR A 71 46.62 -15.25 -50.67
N THR A 72 46.82 -14.49 -49.57
CA THR A 72 46.26 -13.17 -49.20
C THR A 72 44.77 -12.87 -49.46
N GLU A 73 43.97 -12.81 -48.38
CA GLU A 73 43.29 -11.60 -47.89
C GLU A 73 42.50 -11.87 -46.58
N THR A 74 42.58 -10.89 -45.67
CA THR A 74 41.73 -10.57 -44.50
C THR A 74 40.66 -11.60 -44.04
N GLY A 75 41.00 -12.38 -42.99
CA GLY A 75 40.08 -13.32 -42.33
C GLY A 75 40.18 -13.33 -40.80
N ASN A 76 39.02 -13.28 -40.14
CA ASN A 76 38.77 -13.31 -38.70
C ASN A 76 39.62 -14.32 -37.88
N ALA A 77 40.45 -13.81 -36.98
CA ALA A 77 40.97 -14.57 -35.85
C ALA A 77 39.91 -14.66 -34.73
N LYS A 78 39.28 -15.83 -34.58
CA LYS A 78 38.48 -16.17 -33.39
C LYS A 78 39.39 -16.19 -32.14
N LYS A 79 39.31 -15.14 -31.32
CA LYS A 79 39.89 -15.14 -29.97
C LYS A 79 39.20 -16.21 -29.10
N LYS A 80 39.99 -17.11 -28.51
CA LYS A 80 39.57 -18.02 -27.42
C LYS A 80 38.83 -17.19 -26.36
N LYS A 81 37.58 -17.57 -26.08
CA LYS A 81 36.73 -16.96 -25.04
C LYS A 81 37.36 -17.28 -23.67
N ARG A 82 38.02 -16.30 -23.06
CA ARG A 82 38.45 -16.39 -21.65
C ARG A 82 37.21 -16.62 -20.79
N GLN A 83 37.13 -17.74 -20.08
CA GLN A 83 36.16 -17.90 -19.00
C GLN A 83 36.45 -16.84 -17.94
N SER A 84 35.46 -15.98 -17.69
CA SER A 84 35.54 -14.92 -16.70
C SER A 84 35.18 -15.48 -15.32
N PHE A 85 36.16 -15.55 -14.41
CA PHE A 85 35.92 -15.91 -13.00
C PHE A 85 35.23 -14.72 -12.28
N SER A 86 34.07 -14.99 -11.66
CA SER A 86 33.30 -13.98 -10.90
C SER A 86 33.64 -14.04 -9.42
N PHE A 87 34.01 -12.89 -8.83
CA PHE A 87 34.39 -12.75 -7.42
C PHE A 87 33.24 -12.31 -6.52
N SER A 88 32.12 -11.84 -7.07
CA SER A 88 31.04 -11.22 -6.30
C SER A 88 30.36 -12.21 -5.36
N ASN A 89 30.17 -11.83 -4.09
CA ASN A 89 29.44 -12.59 -3.07
C ASN A 89 30.00 -13.99 -2.74
N ARG A 90 31.27 -14.25 -3.06
CA ARG A 90 31.93 -15.53 -2.71
C ARG A 90 32.60 -15.47 -1.34
N HIS A 91 32.64 -16.62 -0.68
CA HIS A 91 33.35 -16.83 0.59
C HIS A 91 34.73 -17.41 0.33
N PHE A 92 35.66 -17.15 1.23
CA PHE A 92 37.01 -17.70 1.21
C PHE A 92 37.56 -17.78 2.63
N LYS A 93 38.49 -18.69 2.87
CA LYS A 93 39.23 -18.79 4.12
C LYS A 93 40.60 -18.12 3.95
N CYS A 94 41.09 -17.41 4.95
CA CYS A 94 42.41 -16.77 4.89
C CYS A 94 43.06 -16.65 6.27
N ASN A 95 44.38 -16.53 6.28
CA ASN A 95 45.20 -16.34 7.46
C ASN A 95 45.41 -14.84 7.79
N SER A 96 46.16 -14.60 8.86
CA SER A 96 46.48 -13.29 9.41
C SER A 96 47.07 -12.31 8.38
N GLU A 97 47.76 -12.78 7.33
CA GLU A 97 48.32 -11.93 6.28
C GLU A 97 47.29 -11.13 5.49
N LEU A 98 46.07 -11.66 5.33
CA LEU A 98 45.06 -11.06 4.45
C LEU A 98 44.06 -10.21 5.22
N PHE A 99 43.64 -10.63 6.40
CA PHE A 99 42.60 -9.91 7.14
C PHE A 99 43.15 -8.88 8.12
N LEU A 100 44.42 -8.98 8.56
CA LEU A 100 44.96 -8.12 9.61
C LEU A 100 45.40 -6.77 9.05
N ASP A 101 44.98 -5.68 9.69
CA ASP A 101 45.54 -4.35 9.41
C ASP A 101 47.00 -4.31 9.89
N PRO A 102 47.97 -3.92 9.04
CA PRO A 102 49.38 -3.83 9.42
C PRO A 102 49.65 -3.05 10.71
N LYS A 103 48.80 -2.06 11.05
CA LYS A 103 48.91 -1.26 12.29
C LYS A 103 48.71 -2.05 13.57
N HIS A 104 48.06 -3.21 13.49
CA HIS A 104 47.70 -4.04 14.64
C HIS A 104 48.51 -5.34 14.71
N LYS A 105 49.55 -5.47 13.88
CA LYS A 105 50.35 -6.70 13.75
C LYS A 105 51.05 -7.12 15.05
N GLU A 106 51.68 -6.17 15.76
CA GLU A 106 52.39 -6.47 17.02
C GLU A 106 51.44 -6.94 18.13
N ALA A 107 50.33 -6.21 18.32
CA ALA A 107 49.30 -6.56 19.31
C ALA A 107 48.59 -7.89 18.99
N PHE A 108 48.48 -8.24 17.70
CA PHE A 108 47.92 -9.51 17.28
C PHE A 108 48.85 -10.68 17.61
N LEU A 109 50.15 -10.56 17.34
CA LEU A 109 51.14 -11.61 17.62
C LEU A 109 51.32 -11.88 19.13
N GLU A 110 51.13 -10.87 19.97
CA GLU A 110 51.16 -11.03 21.44
C GLU A 110 49.99 -11.88 21.96
N ARG A 111 48.82 -11.77 21.32
CA ARG A 111 47.58 -12.43 21.77
C ARG A 111 47.28 -13.75 21.06
N TYR A 112 47.78 -13.91 19.83
CA TYR A 112 47.55 -15.08 18.98
C TYR A 112 48.90 -15.57 18.43
N PRO A 113 49.63 -16.41 19.17
CA PRO A 113 50.94 -16.92 18.74
C PRO A 113 50.87 -17.93 17.58
N ASN A 114 49.66 -18.34 17.17
CA ASN A 114 49.40 -19.23 16.03
C ASN A 114 48.60 -18.49 14.94
N ASP A 115 48.84 -18.83 13.66
CA ASP A 115 48.13 -18.25 12.52
C ASP A 115 46.63 -18.57 12.59
N LEU A 116 45.84 -17.59 13.02
CA LEU A 116 44.39 -17.68 13.05
C LEU A 116 43.86 -17.66 11.62
N GLU A 117 43.04 -18.65 11.26
CA GLU A 117 42.29 -18.65 10.01
C GLU A 117 40.86 -18.16 10.25
N ILE A 118 40.38 -17.25 9.39
CA ILE A 118 39.00 -16.75 9.43
C ILE A 118 38.36 -16.80 8.05
N VAL A 119 37.03 -16.76 8.01
CA VAL A 119 36.25 -16.74 6.77
C VAL A 119 35.93 -15.29 6.38
N GLY A 120 36.25 -14.92 5.15
CA GLY A 120 35.90 -13.64 4.53
C GLY A 120 34.83 -13.80 3.45
N LYS A 121 34.00 -12.77 3.27
CA LYS A 121 33.06 -12.64 2.15
C LYS A 121 33.38 -11.41 1.32
N VAL A 122 33.44 -11.55 0.00
CA VAL A 122 33.59 -10.42 -0.92
C VAL A 122 32.27 -9.64 -1.00
N THR A 123 32.27 -8.41 -0.47
CA THR A 123 31.10 -7.51 -0.49
C THR A 123 31.13 -6.51 -1.64
N GLN A 124 32.32 -6.20 -2.15
CA GLN A 124 32.50 -5.23 -3.22
C GLN A 124 33.62 -5.65 -4.18
N CYS A 125 33.35 -5.57 -5.49
CA CYS A 125 34.35 -5.82 -6.53
C CYS A 125 34.89 -4.49 -7.11
N PRO A 126 36.13 -4.47 -7.61
CA PRO A 126 36.74 -3.31 -8.26
C PRO A 126 35.91 -2.83 -9.48
N THR A 127 35.56 -1.55 -9.48
CA THR A 127 34.92 -0.81 -10.59
C THR A 127 35.67 0.49 -10.85
N THR A 128 35.39 1.16 -11.97
CA THR A 128 35.96 2.48 -12.27
C THR A 128 35.47 3.58 -11.33
N LYS A 129 34.34 3.37 -10.64
CA LYS A 129 33.72 4.35 -9.72
C LYS A 129 34.21 4.24 -8.27
N ASN A 130 34.78 3.10 -7.85
CA ASN A 130 35.19 2.85 -6.46
C ASN A 130 36.71 2.73 -6.26
N GLY A 131 37.51 3.34 -7.14
CA GLY A 131 38.97 3.37 -6.97
C GLY A 131 39.68 2.03 -7.23
N ARG A 132 39.02 1.04 -7.84
CA ARG A 132 39.54 -0.32 -8.08
C ARG A 132 39.93 -1.09 -6.81
N ILE A 133 39.14 -0.98 -5.74
CA ILE A 133 39.37 -1.75 -4.49
C ILE A 133 38.39 -2.91 -4.35
N TYR A 134 38.81 -3.97 -3.67
CA TYR A 134 37.93 -5.02 -3.15
C TYR A 134 37.46 -4.66 -1.74
N GLY A 135 36.20 -4.95 -1.45
CA GLY A 135 35.62 -4.83 -0.10
C GLY A 135 35.30 -6.20 0.48
N PHE A 136 35.57 -6.37 1.77
CA PHE A 136 35.40 -7.63 2.50
C PHE A 136 34.53 -7.46 3.75
N ARG A 137 33.89 -8.56 4.14
CA ARG A 137 33.27 -8.73 5.46
C ARG A 137 33.82 -10.01 6.09
N TRP A 138 34.39 -9.88 7.28
CA TRP A 138 34.95 -11.00 8.03
C TRP A 138 33.90 -11.66 8.92
N ILE A 139 33.89 -12.99 8.94
CA ILE A 139 32.97 -13.82 9.74
C ILE A 139 33.82 -14.52 10.80
N THR A 140 33.61 -14.13 12.06
CA THR A 140 34.33 -14.65 13.24
C THR A 140 33.40 -15.56 14.03
N SER A 141 33.16 -16.77 13.54
CA SER A 141 32.33 -17.75 14.24
C SER A 141 33.08 -18.28 15.47
N GLY A 142 32.82 -17.69 16.64
CA GLY A 142 33.33 -18.19 17.94
C GLY A 142 34.74 -17.73 18.35
N THR A 143 35.42 -16.91 17.54
CA THR A 143 36.74 -16.35 17.87
C THR A 143 36.60 -14.93 18.42
N GLN A 144 37.27 -14.62 19.55
CA GLN A 144 37.33 -13.26 20.15
C GLN A 144 38.25 -12.31 19.36
N LEU A 145 38.15 -12.32 18.03
CA LEU A 145 38.89 -11.39 17.18
C LEU A 145 38.17 -10.04 17.19
N GLU A 146 38.84 -8.99 17.67
CA GLU A 146 38.27 -7.65 17.62
C GLU A 146 38.21 -7.14 16.18
N ILE A 147 37.00 -6.87 15.67
CA ILE A 147 36.75 -6.45 14.28
C ILE A 147 37.60 -5.24 13.86
N ARG A 148 37.94 -4.34 14.81
CA ARG A 148 38.79 -3.17 14.57
C ARG A 148 40.23 -3.51 14.12
N TRP A 149 40.70 -4.73 14.33
CA TRP A 149 42.03 -5.16 13.87
C TRP A 149 42.03 -5.63 12.42
N THR A 150 40.85 -5.70 11.78
CA THR A 150 40.71 -6.24 10.42
C THR A 150 40.69 -5.15 9.34
N GLN A 151 41.37 -5.40 8.21
CA GLN A 151 41.28 -4.55 7.02
C GLN A 151 40.08 -4.95 6.16
N ASN A 152 39.20 -4.00 5.84
CA ASN A 152 37.98 -4.28 5.08
C ASN A 152 38.09 -3.93 3.59
N PHE A 153 39.20 -3.31 3.17
CA PHE A 153 39.45 -2.87 1.80
C PHE A 153 40.87 -3.21 1.38
N ILE A 154 41.04 -3.81 0.20
CA ILE A 154 42.35 -4.14 -0.38
C ILE A 154 42.38 -3.71 -1.84
N ASP A 155 43.48 -3.12 -2.28
CA ASP A 155 43.67 -2.66 -3.66
C ASP A 155 43.70 -3.82 -4.66
N ASN A 156 43.11 -3.61 -5.84
CA ASN A 156 43.14 -4.59 -6.91
C ASN A 156 44.52 -4.64 -7.58
N SER A 157 45.37 -5.57 -7.16
CA SER A 157 46.56 -5.98 -7.89
C SER A 157 46.33 -7.32 -8.63
N PRO A 158 47.01 -7.58 -9.77
CA PRO A 158 46.93 -8.87 -10.45
C PRO A 158 47.32 -10.05 -9.55
N GLU A 159 48.33 -9.86 -8.70
CA GLU A 159 48.81 -10.84 -7.72
C GLU A 159 47.75 -11.14 -6.66
N PHE A 160 47.12 -10.10 -6.10
CA PHE A 160 46.05 -10.25 -5.12
C PHE A 160 44.82 -10.95 -5.72
N ARG A 161 44.48 -10.64 -6.97
CA ARG A 161 43.35 -11.25 -7.67
C ARG A 161 43.53 -12.76 -7.86
N GLU A 162 44.73 -13.22 -8.20
CA GLU A 162 45.02 -14.66 -8.29
C GLU A 162 45.08 -15.32 -6.90
N LYS A 163 45.67 -14.66 -5.88
CA LYS A 163 45.63 -15.15 -4.48
C LYS A 163 44.18 -15.33 -4.00
N LEU A 164 43.33 -14.31 -4.17
CA LEU A 164 41.92 -14.37 -3.78
C LEU A 164 41.15 -15.45 -4.53
N LYS A 165 41.42 -15.63 -5.82
CA LYS A 165 40.79 -16.69 -6.62
C LYS A 165 41.14 -18.08 -6.08
N GLY A 166 42.40 -18.32 -5.72
CA GLY A 166 42.84 -19.57 -5.11
C GLY A 166 42.15 -19.84 -3.77
N LEU A 167 42.06 -18.83 -2.90
CA LEU A 167 41.39 -18.96 -1.58
C LEU A 167 39.89 -19.26 -1.70
N ILE A 168 39.21 -18.66 -2.69
CA ILE A 168 37.79 -18.95 -2.97
C ILE A 168 37.63 -20.39 -3.45
N GLN A 169 38.48 -20.84 -4.38
CA GLN A 169 38.40 -22.19 -4.92
C GLN A 169 38.66 -23.25 -3.84
N GLY A 170 39.68 -23.05 -2.99
CA GLY A 170 39.96 -23.95 -1.87
C GLY A 170 38.81 -24.03 -0.87
N TYR A 171 38.17 -22.90 -0.54
CA TYR A 171 36.99 -22.90 0.32
C TYR A 171 35.80 -23.64 -0.32
N GLU A 172 35.56 -23.46 -1.62
CA GLU A 172 34.49 -24.17 -2.35
C GLU A 172 34.74 -25.68 -2.46
N GLU A 173 36.00 -26.12 -2.47
CA GLU A 173 36.38 -27.53 -2.43
C GLU A 173 36.19 -28.11 -1.03
N GLU A 174 36.65 -27.43 0.03
CA GLU A 174 36.45 -27.83 1.43
C GLU A 174 34.95 -27.98 1.77
N GLN A 175 34.11 -27.05 1.31
CA GLN A 175 32.66 -27.15 1.50
C GLN A 175 32.02 -28.31 0.73
N ARG A 176 32.56 -28.67 -0.44
CA ARG A 176 32.09 -29.83 -1.22
C ARG A 176 32.46 -31.15 -0.56
N GLU A 177 33.68 -31.26 -0.03
CA GLU A 177 34.10 -32.45 0.72
C GLU A 177 33.23 -32.67 1.95
N LEU A 178 32.92 -31.60 2.70
CA LEU A 178 32.00 -31.64 3.84
C LEU A 178 30.57 -32.05 3.46
N THR A 179 30.09 -31.71 2.26
CA THR A 179 28.75 -32.14 1.80
C THR A 179 28.73 -33.60 1.36
N VAL A 180 29.81 -34.10 0.75
CA VAL A 180 29.94 -35.50 0.33
C VAL A 180 30.07 -36.45 1.54
N ASP A 181 30.74 -36.00 2.62
CA ASP A 181 30.83 -36.76 3.88
C ASP A 181 29.49 -36.82 4.64
N LEU A 182 28.62 -35.80 4.50
CA LEU A 182 27.27 -35.80 5.08
C LEU A 182 26.27 -36.67 4.31
N GLU A 183 26.44 -36.82 2.99
CA GLU A 183 25.57 -37.66 2.15
C GLU A 183 25.95 -39.15 2.18
N SER A 184 27.18 -39.49 2.58
CA SER A 184 27.67 -40.87 2.61
C SER A 184 27.48 -41.60 3.95
N ASN A 185 26.92 -40.96 4.99
CA ASN A 185 26.74 -41.61 6.29
C ASN A 185 25.49 -41.14 7.08
N PRO A 186 24.27 -41.62 6.79
CA PRO A 186 23.04 -41.18 7.42
C PRO A 186 22.69 -41.98 8.71
N ALA A 187 23.68 -42.27 9.56
CA ALA A 187 23.44 -42.94 10.84
C ALA A 187 24.58 -42.73 11.86
N ALA A 188 24.53 -41.65 12.65
CA ALA A 188 24.94 -41.62 14.06
C ALA A 188 24.86 -40.20 14.64
N SER A 189 23.96 -39.97 15.59
CA SER A 189 24.26 -39.22 16.83
C SER A 189 23.09 -39.31 17.82
N GLN A 190 22.98 -40.47 18.46
CA GLN A 190 22.73 -40.51 19.90
C GLN A 190 24.10 -40.52 20.60
N GLY A 191 24.19 -39.83 21.73
CA GLY A 191 25.46 -39.46 22.34
C GLY A 191 26.16 -40.53 23.19
N THR A 192 27.26 -40.04 23.75
CA THR A 192 28.02 -40.47 24.95
C THR A 192 29.08 -41.58 24.88
N THR A 193 30.31 -41.14 25.21
CA THR A 193 31.35 -41.77 26.06
C THR A 193 32.04 -43.08 25.66
N GLY A 194 33.38 -43.00 25.50
CA GLY A 194 34.32 -43.88 26.22
C GLY A 194 34.84 -45.14 25.53
N SER A 195 36.14 -45.11 25.18
CA SER A 195 37.15 -46.18 25.29
C SER A 195 37.13 -47.45 24.40
N SER A 196 38.25 -47.60 23.68
CA SER A 196 39.10 -48.80 23.46
C SER A 196 38.67 -49.99 22.58
N THR A 197 39.59 -50.26 21.63
CA THR A 197 40.17 -51.54 21.16
C THR A 197 39.42 -52.47 20.18
N ASP A 198 40.01 -52.52 18.96
CA ASP A 198 40.63 -53.68 18.29
C ASP A 198 39.79 -54.70 17.46
N LYS A 199 40.31 -54.93 16.23
CA LYS A 199 40.24 -56.09 15.31
C LYS A 199 38.91 -56.62 14.73
N GLY A 200 38.93 -56.81 13.40
CA GLY A 200 38.26 -57.98 12.78
C GLY A 200 37.90 -57.85 11.29
N LYS A 201 38.74 -58.40 10.40
CA LYS A 201 38.49 -58.65 8.97
C LYS A 201 37.35 -59.66 8.74
N GLY A 202 36.63 -59.53 7.62
CA GLY A 202 35.78 -60.62 7.10
C GLY A 202 35.07 -60.31 5.77
N THR A 203 35.69 -60.69 4.67
CA THR A 203 35.16 -60.77 3.29
C THR A 203 34.14 -61.92 3.10
N SER A 204 33.09 -61.74 2.28
CA SER A 204 32.68 -62.71 1.23
C SER A 204 31.37 -62.35 0.46
N THR A 205 31.51 -62.27 -0.88
CA THR A 205 30.69 -62.91 -1.95
C THR A 205 29.16 -62.70 -2.08
N GLY A 206 28.77 -61.89 -3.08
CA GLY A 206 28.26 -62.31 -4.41
C GLY A 206 26.92 -63.08 -4.59
N ARG A 207 25.95 -62.45 -5.30
CA ARG A 207 25.09 -62.95 -6.43
C ARG A 207 23.99 -61.91 -6.70
N ALA A 208 23.88 -61.16 -7.80
CA ALA A 208 23.74 -61.46 -9.23
C ALA A 208 22.35 -61.95 -9.69
N LEU A 209 21.73 -61.13 -10.56
CA LEU A 209 20.94 -61.44 -11.78
C LEU A 209 19.43 -61.09 -11.86
N ARG A 210 19.17 -60.26 -12.89
CA ARG A 210 18.14 -60.33 -13.95
C ARG A 210 16.83 -59.53 -13.83
N THR A 211 16.76 -58.54 -14.71
CA THR A 211 15.58 -58.03 -15.43
C THR A 211 14.86 -59.14 -16.24
N PRO A 212 13.59 -58.90 -16.61
CA PRO A 212 13.31 -58.66 -18.03
C PRO A 212 12.27 -57.56 -18.34
N ALA A 213 12.45 -56.96 -19.52
CA ALA A 213 11.49 -56.12 -20.25
C ALA A 213 10.48 -57.00 -21.02
N THR A 214 9.22 -56.64 -21.28
CA THR A 214 8.72 -55.75 -22.35
C THR A 214 7.20 -56.01 -22.51
N LYS A 215 6.37 -54.98 -22.82
CA LYS A 215 5.65 -54.80 -24.12
C LYS A 215 4.58 -53.70 -24.07
N LYS A 216 4.44 -53.05 -25.23
CA LYS A 216 3.66 -51.86 -25.61
C LYS A 216 2.19 -52.17 -25.90
N GLY A 217 1.32 -51.17 -25.74
CA GLY A 217 0.04 -51.01 -26.45
C GLY A 217 -0.24 -49.51 -26.66
N LYS A 218 -0.70 -49.10 -27.85
CA LYS A 218 -0.76 -47.71 -28.34
C LYS A 218 -2.12 -47.45 -29.04
N VAL A 219 -2.75 -46.29 -28.75
CA VAL A 219 -3.74 -45.49 -29.55
C VAL A 219 -5.22 -46.01 -29.56
N PRO A 220 -6.33 -45.19 -29.53
CA PRO A 220 -6.53 -43.81 -30.03
C PRO A 220 -7.25 -42.76 -29.12
N PRO A 221 -7.29 -41.46 -29.50
CA PRO A 221 -8.25 -40.48 -28.98
C PRO A 221 -9.48 -40.32 -29.91
N PRO A 222 -10.69 -40.06 -29.37
CA PRO A 222 -11.82 -39.61 -30.17
C PRO A 222 -12.17 -38.12 -29.94
N THR A 223 -12.24 -37.40 -31.07
CA THR A 223 -13.31 -36.49 -31.53
C THR A 223 -13.96 -35.46 -30.59
N SER A 224 -13.85 -34.20 -31.05
CA SER A 224 -14.55 -32.97 -30.67
C SER A 224 -15.76 -32.67 -31.57
N GLN A 225 -16.82 -32.05 -31.02
CA GLN A 225 -17.79 -31.18 -31.72
C GLN A 225 -18.78 -30.58 -30.70
N GLU A 226 -19.36 -29.39 -30.77
CA GLU A 226 -19.13 -28.04 -31.34
C GLU A 226 -20.37 -27.22 -30.92
N ARG A 227 -20.23 -25.91 -30.67
CA ARG A 227 -21.09 -24.86 -31.26
C ARG A 227 -20.60 -23.46 -30.87
N ALA A 228 -20.06 -22.78 -31.88
CA ALA A 228 -19.98 -21.34 -32.01
C ALA A 228 -20.93 -20.96 -33.14
N ASP A 229 -21.67 -19.86 -32.98
CA ASP A 229 -22.35 -19.17 -34.08
C ASP A 229 -21.65 -17.83 -34.34
N ALA A 230 -21.53 -17.54 -35.63
CA ALA A 230 -20.75 -16.48 -36.24
C ALA A 230 -21.59 -15.23 -36.52
N TYR A 231 -20.93 -14.08 -36.72
CA TYR A 231 -21.32 -13.17 -37.82
C TYR A 231 -20.06 -12.57 -38.46
N ALA A 232 -19.93 -12.86 -39.75
CA ALA A 232 -18.87 -12.40 -40.64
C ALA A 232 -19.20 -11.03 -41.24
N SER A 233 -18.16 -10.24 -41.54
CA SER A 233 -18.25 -9.13 -42.49
C SER A 233 -17.34 -9.41 -43.68
N LEU A 234 -17.97 -9.43 -44.84
CA LEU A 234 -17.38 -9.57 -46.17
C LEU A 234 -16.46 -8.39 -46.50
N LYS A 235 -15.22 -8.69 -46.90
CA LYS A 235 -14.37 -7.80 -47.69
C LYS A 235 -14.41 -8.25 -49.14
N THR A 236 -14.76 -7.34 -50.03
CA THR A 236 -14.47 -7.46 -51.46
C THR A 236 -13.56 -6.30 -51.84
N ALA A 237 -12.40 -6.62 -52.40
CA ALA A 237 -11.44 -5.69 -52.98
C ALA A 237 -11.77 -5.43 -54.45
N CYS A 238 -11.39 -4.26 -54.97
CA CYS A 238 -10.82 -4.10 -56.31
C CYS A 238 -10.12 -2.73 -56.48
N SER A 239 -8.84 -2.82 -56.89
CA SER A 239 -8.01 -1.97 -57.78
C SER A 239 -8.77 -1.04 -58.75
N ALA A 240 -8.28 0.06 -59.34
CA ALA A 240 -6.99 0.74 -59.62
C ALA A 240 -7.37 2.19 -60.03
N GLY A 241 -6.54 3.22 -60.20
CA GLY A 241 -5.09 3.39 -60.28
C GLY A 241 -4.75 4.88 -60.59
N SER A 242 -3.46 5.20 -60.50
CA SER A 242 -2.69 6.29 -61.17
C SER A 242 -3.21 7.75 -61.12
N GLY A 243 -2.44 8.78 -60.75
CA GLY A 243 -0.99 8.94 -60.88
C GLY A 243 -0.40 10.02 -59.95
N THR A 244 0.85 9.78 -59.53
CA THR A 244 2.07 10.55 -59.89
C THR A 244 2.28 11.81 -59.04
N ALA A 245 3.01 11.71 -57.92
CA ALA A 245 4.49 11.81 -57.79
C ALA A 245 4.94 13.26 -57.49
N SER A 246 5.48 13.54 -56.30
CA SER A 246 6.95 13.51 -56.15
C SER A 246 7.42 13.28 -54.69
N GLN A 247 8.25 12.25 -54.57
CA GLN A 247 9.14 11.78 -53.48
C GLN A 247 10.35 12.73 -53.27
N PRO A 248 11.11 12.72 -52.14
CA PRO A 248 11.97 11.58 -51.71
C PRO A 248 12.17 11.45 -50.17
N LYS A 249 12.82 10.45 -49.54
CA LYS A 249 13.34 9.10 -49.88
C LYS A 249 13.70 8.40 -48.54
N GLU A 250 13.44 7.09 -48.51
CA GLU A 250 14.22 5.98 -47.94
C GLU A 250 14.51 5.87 -46.43
N THR A 251 13.59 5.12 -45.80
CA THR A 251 13.74 3.99 -44.87
C THR A 251 15.05 3.17 -44.84
N THR A 252 15.33 2.59 -43.67
CA THR A 252 15.72 1.17 -43.53
C THR A 252 14.91 0.45 -42.44
N ASN A 253 14.52 -0.78 -42.78
CA ASN A 253 13.49 -1.66 -42.19
C ASN A 253 13.99 -2.59 -41.07
N ARG A 254 13.05 -3.04 -40.21
CA ARG A 254 12.67 -4.45 -39.84
C ARG A 254 12.30 -4.56 -38.34
N ARG A 255 11.29 -5.31 -37.88
CA ARG A 255 10.36 -6.30 -38.47
C ARG A 255 9.20 -6.49 -37.48
N ILE A 256 7.97 -6.51 -37.98
CA ILE A 256 6.75 -6.89 -37.27
C ILE A 256 6.55 -8.41 -37.40
N THR A 257 6.14 -9.06 -36.31
CA THR A 257 5.36 -10.31 -36.34
C THR A 257 4.23 -10.18 -35.32
N ARG A 258 2.99 -10.26 -35.82
CA ARG A 258 1.71 -10.29 -35.10
C ARG A 258 1.40 -11.70 -34.55
N GLY A 259 0.53 -11.74 -33.54
CA GLY A 259 -0.23 -12.89 -33.08
C GLY A 259 -1.11 -12.48 -31.89
N ASP A 260 -2.39 -12.25 -32.18
CA ASP A 260 -3.41 -11.56 -31.37
C ASP A 260 -3.93 -12.35 -30.15
N ASP A 261 -4.34 -11.62 -29.12
CA ASP A 261 -5.54 -11.89 -28.31
C ASP A 261 -6.04 -10.56 -27.70
N VAL A 262 -7.35 -10.39 -27.71
CA VAL A 262 -8.11 -9.13 -27.76
C VAL A 262 -8.27 -8.48 -26.37
N ASP A 263 -7.81 -7.23 -26.23
CA ASP A 263 -8.34 -6.14 -25.36
C ASP A 263 -7.37 -4.94 -25.42
N GLY A 264 -7.10 -4.50 -26.66
CA GLY A 264 -6.29 -3.32 -26.95
C GLY A 264 -7.18 -2.12 -27.19
N ILE A 265 -7.41 -1.31 -26.16
CA ILE A 265 -7.72 0.10 -26.38
C ILE A 265 -6.39 0.72 -26.83
N ASP A 266 -6.29 1.03 -28.13
CA ASP A 266 -5.14 1.71 -28.71
C ASP A 266 -4.91 3.06 -28.00
N SER A 267 -3.65 3.31 -27.68
CA SER A 267 -3.21 4.27 -26.66
C SER A 267 -2.81 5.60 -27.27
N ASP A 268 -3.70 6.59 -27.20
CA ASP A 268 -3.39 8.01 -27.45
C ASP A 268 -2.95 8.74 -26.16
N SER A 269 -1.97 8.17 -25.46
CA SER A 269 -1.34 8.81 -24.30
C SER A 269 -0.30 9.84 -24.76
N ASP A 270 -0.80 10.97 -25.28
CA ASP A 270 -0.06 12.20 -25.55
C ASP A 270 0.24 12.96 -24.24
N ASP A 271 0.89 12.28 -23.29
CA ASP A 271 1.28 12.85 -21.99
C ASP A 271 2.52 13.78 -22.11
N GLY A 272 3.01 14.11 -23.32
CA GLY A 272 4.02 15.15 -23.58
C GLY A 272 5.40 15.03 -22.91
N ASP A 273 5.59 14.06 -22.01
CA ASP A 273 6.77 13.91 -21.17
C ASP A 273 7.70 12.82 -21.74
N ASP A 274 8.88 13.23 -22.18
CA ASP A 274 10.04 12.35 -22.35
C ASP A 274 10.47 11.86 -20.96
N LEU A 275 9.80 10.79 -20.49
CA LEU A 275 10.11 9.92 -19.36
C LEU A 275 11.13 10.50 -18.35
N ASP A 276 10.65 11.24 -17.36
CA ASP A 276 11.40 11.47 -16.13
C ASP A 276 11.55 10.13 -15.38
N GLN A 277 12.67 9.45 -15.64
CA GLN A 277 12.99 8.14 -15.08
C GLN A 277 13.21 8.19 -13.57
N HIS A 278 13.35 9.36 -12.93
CA HIS A 278 13.74 9.44 -11.52
C HIS A 278 12.59 9.16 -10.54
N ASP A 279 11.35 9.53 -10.87
CA ASP A 279 10.17 9.23 -10.03
C ASP A 279 9.66 7.79 -10.21
N ASP A 280 9.92 7.22 -11.40
CA ASP A 280 9.47 5.90 -11.82
C ASP A 280 10.54 4.81 -11.57
N ALA A 281 11.81 5.17 -11.38
CA ALA A 281 12.89 4.24 -11.07
C ALA A 281 13.17 4.18 -9.56
N PHE A 282 12.48 3.28 -8.86
CA PHE A 282 13.05 2.75 -7.63
C PHE A 282 14.30 1.93 -7.99
N ASP A 283 15.45 2.22 -7.36
CA ASP A 283 16.73 1.58 -7.65
C ASP A 283 16.61 0.05 -7.53
N ARG A 284 16.62 -0.64 -8.69
CA ARG A 284 16.38 -2.08 -8.81
C ARG A 284 17.52 -2.93 -8.29
N THR A 285 18.65 -2.33 -7.89
CA THR A 285 19.84 -3.06 -7.43
C THR A 285 19.62 -3.86 -6.14
N MET A 286 18.46 -3.73 -5.49
CA MET A 286 18.08 -4.50 -4.29
C MET A 286 16.93 -5.50 -4.50
N ALA A 287 16.42 -5.67 -5.72
CA ALA A 287 15.13 -6.34 -5.97
C ALA A 287 15.17 -7.48 -7.03
N GLU A 288 16.30 -8.15 -7.21
CA GLU A 288 16.35 -9.39 -7.99
C GLU A 288 16.25 -10.61 -7.07
N GLY A 289 15.00 -10.98 -6.77
CA GLY A 289 14.60 -12.28 -6.25
C GLY A 289 13.20 -12.56 -6.78
N TYR A 290 13.09 -13.49 -7.73
CA TYR A 290 11.79 -13.97 -8.18
C TYR A 290 11.11 -14.69 -7.01
N ASP A 291 9.90 -14.22 -6.66
CA ASP A 291 9.12 -14.71 -5.53
C ASP A 291 8.54 -16.09 -5.87
N SER A 292 9.19 -17.16 -5.40
CA SER A 292 8.54 -18.44 -5.21
C SER A 292 7.96 -18.45 -3.80
N ASP A 293 6.62 -18.48 -3.71
CA ASP A 293 5.92 -18.84 -2.49
C ASP A 293 6.54 -20.12 -1.92
N GLU A 294 7.02 -20.05 -0.68
CA GLU A 294 7.79 -21.05 0.08
C GLU A 294 9.29 -20.76 0.17
N ASP A 295 9.66 -19.85 1.06
CA ASP A 295 10.93 -19.98 1.79
C ASP A 295 10.80 -19.47 3.23
N ILE A 296 11.32 -20.29 4.14
CA ILE A 296 11.40 -20.08 5.58
C ILE A 296 12.50 -19.05 5.85
N TYR A 297 12.22 -17.97 6.58
CA TYR A 297 13.22 -16.94 6.87
C TYR A 297 13.74 -17.01 8.30
N GLU A 298 15.07 -17.12 8.41
CA GLU A 298 15.86 -16.89 9.63
C GLU A 298 15.77 -15.42 10.08
N ILE A 299 15.66 -15.24 11.40
CA ILE A 299 15.53 -13.96 12.08
C ILE A 299 16.92 -13.41 12.37
N GLN A 300 17.28 -12.26 11.78
CA GLN A 300 18.41 -11.47 12.27
C GLN A 300 17.91 -10.48 13.32
N ALA A 301 18.20 -10.77 14.59
CA ALA A 301 17.99 -9.85 15.70
C ALA A 301 18.91 -8.64 15.54
N THR A 302 18.38 -7.45 15.76
CA THR A 302 19.17 -6.21 15.89
C THR A 302 19.23 -5.85 17.36
N ASP A 303 20.44 -5.87 17.91
CA ASP A 303 20.70 -5.52 19.30
C ASP A 303 20.77 -3.99 19.48
N GLY A 304 20.14 -3.51 20.55
CA GLY A 304 20.58 -2.29 21.23
C GLY A 304 19.55 -1.17 21.40
N THR A 305 18.71 -1.24 22.44
CA THR A 305 18.65 -0.24 23.54
C THR A 305 17.67 -0.69 24.61
N THR A 306 18.16 -0.87 25.84
CA THR A 306 17.39 -1.30 27.01
C THR A 306 16.57 -0.14 27.59
N VAL A 307 15.34 -0.02 27.12
CA VAL A 307 14.19 0.38 27.93
C VAL A 307 13.35 -0.89 28.07
N ALA A 308 12.76 -1.17 29.23
CA ALA A 308 11.88 -2.32 29.41
C ALA A 308 10.65 -2.19 28.47
N LYS A 309 10.82 -2.61 27.21
CA LYS A 309 9.76 -2.65 26.20
C LYS A 309 8.91 -3.88 26.48
N GLU A 310 7.60 -3.72 26.43
CA GLU A 310 6.68 -4.85 26.32
C GLU A 310 7.16 -5.79 25.20
N ASP A 311 7.04 -7.10 25.41
CA ASP A 311 7.42 -8.08 24.39
C ASP A 311 6.68 -7.79 23.08
N THR A 312 7.44 -7.68 21.99
CA THR A 312 6.90 -7.51 20.64
C THR A 312 5.98 -8.68 20.29
N TYR A 313 4.98 -8.44 19.44
CA TYR A 313 3.95 -9.46 19.17
C TYR A 313 4.52 -10.67 18.42
N GLY A 314 5.60 -10.51 17.64
CA GLY A 314 6.32 -11.65 17.07
C GLY A 314 6.99 -12.53 18.12
N LYS A 315 7.58 -11.95 19.18
CA LYS A 315 8.11 -12.74 20.32
C LYS A 315 7.00 -13.46 21.05
N LEU A 316 5.85 -12.81 21.28
CA LEU A 316 4.70 -13.43 21.92
C LEU A 316 4.15 -14.60 21.08
N ALA A 317 4.09 -14.46 19.76
CA ALA A 317 3.68 -15.54 18.87
C ALA A 317 4.62 -16.75 18.96
N GLN A 318 5.93 -16.52 19.07
CA GLN A 318 6.93 -17.60 19.21
C GLN A 318 6.84 -18.36 20.54
N GLN A 319 6.29 -17.73 21.59
CA GLN A 319 6.12 -18.35 22.91
C GLN A 319 4.84 -19.22 23.02
N LEU A 320 3.96 -19.19 22.02
CA LEU A 320 2.71 -19.95 22.03
C LEU A 320 2.98 -21.46 22.05
N LYS A 321 2.30 -22.16 22.97
CA LYS A 321 2.34 -23.63 23.08
C LYS A 321 0.97 -24.19 22.78
N TRP A 322 0.92 -25.16 21.88
CA TRP A 322 -0.33 -25.70 21.34
C TRP A 322 -0.76 -26.95 22.10
N LYS A 323 -2.03 -27.00 22.53
CA LYS A 323 -2.61 -28.16 23.23
C LYS A 323 -4.00 -28.48 22.67
N PHE A 324 -4.04 -28.98 21.44
CA PHE A 324 -5.29 -29.35 20.78
C PHE A 324 -5.84 -30.69 21.27
N GLN A 325 -7.17 -30.76 21.39
CA GLN A 325 -7.94 -31.96 21.76
C GLN A 325 -9.18 -32.05 20.86
N ASN A 326 -9.65 -33.27 20.57
CA ASN A 326 -10.93 -33.47 19.87
C ASN A 326 -12.08 -32.92 20.71
N ILE A 327 -13.09 -32.37 20.04
CA ILE A 327 -14.28 -31.81 20.67
C ILE A 327 -15.52 -32.36 19.98
N ASP A 328 -16.52 -32.74 20.77
CA ASP A 328 -17.79 -33.20 20.26
C ASP A 328 -18.70 -32.01 19.87
N PRO A 329 -19.55 -32.15 18.85
CA PRO A 329 -20.53 -31.14 18.47
C PRO A 329 -21.41 -30.68 19.63
N GLY A 330 -21.53 -29.37 19.82
CA GLY A 330 -22.36 -28.78 20.88
C GLY A 330 -21.62 -28.52 22.19
N ASP A 331 -20.43 -29.09 22.38
CA ASP A 331 -19.57 -28.75 23.53
C ASP A 331 -19.04 -27.32 23.41
N VAL A 332 -18.95 -26.61 24.54
CA VAL A 332 -18.32 -25.29 24.60
C VAL A 332 -16.86 -25.46 25.03
N PRO A 333 -15.86 -25.42 24.12
CA PRO A 333 -14.48 -25.77 24.44
C PRO A 333 -13.80 -24.77 25.38
N PHE A 334 -14.22 -23.51 25.34
CA PHE A 334 -13.73 -22.42 26.18
C PHE A 334 -14.75 -21.29 26.26
N THR A 335 -14.72 -20.51 27.35
CA THR A 335 -15.61 -19.36 27.53
C THR A 335 -15.14 -18.17 26.71
N GLU A 336 -16.06 -17.54 25.99
CA GLU A 336 -15.83 -16.27 25.31
C GLU A 336 -15.53 -15.16 26.34
N THR A 337 -14.38 -14.50 26.23
CA THR A 337 -13.95 -13.49 27.23
C THR A 337 -14.48 -12.10 26.96
N LYS A 338 -15.01 -11.85 25.76
CA LYS A 338 -15.57 -10.57 25.37
C LYS A 338 -16.90 -10.81 24.68
N ASN A 339 -17.90 -10.04 25.07
CA ASN A 339 -19.19 -10.02 24.38
C ASN A 339 -18.98 -9.54 22.94
N MET A 340 -19.46 -10.32 21.97
CA MET A 340 -19.49 -9.91 20.58
C MET A 340 -20.39 -8.67 20.44
N LEU A 341 -19.88 -7.64 19.76
CA LEU A 341 -20.68 -6.48 19.38
C LEU A 341 -21.90 -6.96 18.58
N ARG A 342 -23.07 -6.39 18.84
CA ARG A 342 -24.30 -6.69 18.10
C ARG A 342 -24.64 -5.53 17.15
N GLY A 343 -25.08 -5.87 15.95
CA GLY A 343 -25.53 -4.91 14.95
C GLY A 343 -24.64 -4.80 13.71
N THR A 344 -25.14 -4.06 12.73
CA THR A 344 -24.44 -3.72 11.49
C THR A 344 -23.64 -2.44 11.66
N THR A 345 -22.77 -2.16 10.69
CA THR A 345 -22.07 -0.87 10.59
C THR A 345 -23.06 0.29 10.52
N LYS A 346 -22.76 1.35 11.25
CA LYS A 346 -23.57 2.57 11.36
C LYS A 346 -22.68 3.80 11.22
N LEU A 347 -23.31 4.97 11.17
CA LEU A 347 -22.58 6.22 11.34
C LEU A 347 -22.31 6.47 12.82
N LYS A 348 -21.16 7.08 13.11
CA LYS A 348 -20.88 7.59 14.45
C LYS A 348 -21.90 8.67 14.83
N PRO A 349 -22.23 8.82 16.13
CA PRO A 349 -23.12 9.87 16.58
C PRO A 349 -22.72 11.26 16.04
N GLY A 350 -23.69 11.94 15.41
CA GLY A 350 -23.49 13.26 14.81
C GLY A 350 -22.69 13.28 13.51
N ALA A 351 -22.18 12.15 12.99
CA ALA A 351 -21.46 12.13 11.72
C ALA A 351 -22.37 12.53 10.55
N GLY A 352 -23.58 11.96 10.49
CA GLY A 352 -24.60 12.29 9.48
C GLY A 352 -25.05 13.76 9.45
N ASP A 353 -24.68 14.54 10.46
CA ASP A 353 -25.03 15.95 10.61
C ASP A 353 -23.99 16.89 9.98
N ARG A 354 -22.85 16.34 9.56
CA ARG A 354 -21.69 17.11 9.07
C ARG A 354 -21.75 17.44 7.57
N TRP A 355 -22.81 17.01 6.89
CA TRP A 355 -23.04 17.21 5.47
C TRP A 355 -24.52 17.47 5.21
N ASN A 356 -24.81 18.32 4.24
CA ASN A 356 -26.16 18.66 3.76
C ASN A 356 -26.46 18.02 2.41
N ASP A 357 -25.44 17.86 1.57
CA ASP A 357 -25.55 17.30 0.23
C ASP A 357 -24.52 16.17 -0.03
N PRO A 358 -24.65 15.41 -1.13
CA PRO A 358 -23.73 14.33 -1.50
C PRO A 358 -22.26 14.76 -1.65
N PHE A 359 -22.00 15.99 -2.13
CA PHE A 359 -20.65 16.50 -2.32
C PHE A 359 -20.00 16.84 -0.98
N GLU A 360 -20.70 17.50 -0.06
CA GLU A 360 -20.22 17.70 1.31
C GLU A 360 -19.94 16.35 2.00
N CYS A 361 -20.79 15.34 1.79
CA CYS A 361 -20.56 13.98 2.30
C CYS A 361 -19.25 13.40 1.74
N PHE A 362 -19.01 13.56 0.44
CA PHE A 362 -17.75 13.15 -0.21
C PHE A 362 -16.53 13.89 0.36
N GLN A 363 -16.64 15.19 0.61
CA GLN A 363 -15.58 15.98 1.23
C GLN A 363 -15.23 15.48 2.65
N ARG A 364 -16.26 15.12 3.44
CA ARG A 364 -16.05 14.52 4.77
C ARG A 364 -15.42 13.14 4.71
N CYS A 365 -15.58 12.41 3.61
CA CYS A 365 -15.01 11.08 3.39
C CYS A 365 -13.55 11.09 2.89
N GLY A 366 -12.81 12.19 3.09
CA GLY A 366 -11.38 12.29 2.80
C GLY A 366 -11.03 13.23 1.64
N PHE A 367 -12.02 13.67 0.87
CA PHE A 367 -11.86 14.59 -0.27
C PHE A 367 -12.07 16.06 0.14
N SER A 368 -11.44 16.49 1.24
CA SER A 368 -11.60 17.86 1.75
C SER A 368 -11.02 18.93 0.80
N ARG A 369 -11.40 20.20 0.98
CA ARG A 369 -10.78 21.31 0.23
C ARG A 369 -9.26 21.34 0.48
N GLU A 370 -8.82 21.11 1.71
CA GLU A 370 -7.41 21.09 2.09
C GLU A 370 -6.65 19.97 1.38
N PHE A 371 -7.31 18.82 1.17
CA PHE A 371 -6.76 17.71 0.39
C PHE A 371 -6.56 18.11 -1.08
N VAL A 372 -7.56 18.73 -1.72
CA VAL A 372 -7.45 19.21 -3.10
C VAL A 372 -6.43 20.34 -3.22
N ALA A 373 -6.38 21.28 -2.28
CA ALA A 373 -5.41 22.37 -2.27
C ALA A 373 -3.96 21.86 -2.14
N ALA A 374 -3.75 20.83 -1.30
CA ALA A 374 -2.45 20.16 -1.23
C ALA A 374 -2.09 19.52 -2.58
N LEU A 375 -2.99 18.72 -3.16
CA LEU A 375 -2.80 18.08 -4.47
C LEU A 375 -2.48 19.11 -5.58
N THR A 376 -3.16 20.26 -5.57
CA THR A 376 -2.90 21.38 -6.48
C THR A 376 -1.50 21.94 -6.29
N ARG A 377 -1.09 22.19 -5.03
CA ARG A 377 0.26 22.68 -4.72
C ARG A 377 1.33 21.69 -5.20
N GLU A 378 1.20 20.41 -4.86
CA GLU A 378 2.17 19.38 -5.26
C GLU A 378 2.26 19.25 -6.78
N SER A 379 1.14 19.35 -7.49
CA SER A 379 1.12 19.32 -8.96
C SER A 379 1.81 20.55 -9.57
N ASN A 380 1.64 21.73 -8.97
CA ASN A 380 2.32 22.95 -9.40
C ASN A 380 3.83 22.89 -9.15
N ASP A 381 4.24 22.38 -7.98
CA ASP A 381 5.64 22.22 -7.63
C ASP A 381 6.30 21.18 -8.54
N TYR A 382 5.61 20.06 -8.82
CA TYR A 382 6.06 19.05 -9.77
C TYR A 382 6.27 19.64 -11.18
N ALA A 383 5.31 20.42 -11.68
CA ALA A 383 5.44 21.08 -12.97
C ALA A 383 6.66 22.01 -13.01
N LYS A 384 6.86 22.83 -11.98
CA LYS A 384 7.99 23.78 -11.88
C LYS A 384 9.34 23.09 -11.80
N ASN A 385 9.43 22.00 -11.05
CA ASN A 385 10.69 21.34 -10.75
C ASN A 385 11.12 20.33 -11.83
N ASN A 386 10.15 19.66 -12.47
CA ASN A 386 10.42 18.49 -13.32
C ASN A 386 9.95 18.65 -14.78
N LEU A 387 8.90 19.42 -15.06
CA LEU A 387 8.33 19.50 -16.42
C LEU A 387 8.73 20.76 -17.18
N LEU A 388 8.92 21.88 -16.49
CA LEU A 388 9.32 23.12 -17.12
C LEU A 388 10.83 23.13 -17.38
N ASP A 389 11.20 23.21 -18.65
CA ASP A 389 12.59 23.36 -19.07
C ASP A 389 13.20 24.64 -18.48
N LYS A 390 14.36 24.49 -17.80
CA LYS A 390 15.12 25.60 -17.21
C LYS A 390 15.64 26.60 -18.26
N HIS A 391 15.71 26.19 -19.53
CA HIS A 391 16.31 26.94 -20.63
C HIS A 391 15.30 27.40 -21.70
N ARG A 392 14.04 26.92 -21.71
CA ARG A 392 12.99 27.38 -22.63
C ARG A 392 12.00 28.33 -21.93
N LYS A 393 11.33 29.15 -22.74
CA LYS A 393 10.16 29.94 -22.32
C LYS A 393 9.18 28.99 -21.61
N LYS A 394 8.76 29.31 -20.37
CA LYS A 394 7.88 28.54 -19.45
C LYS A 394 6.62 27.97 -20.13
N LYS A 395 6.80 26.96 -20.98
CA LYS A 395 5.76 26.37 -21.82
C LYS A 395 5.67 24.89 -21.54
N LEU A 396 4.45 24.40 -21.36
CA LEU A 396 4.10 22.99 -21.23
C LEU A 396 3.04 22.66 -22.28
N CYS A 397 3.19 21.54 -22.99
CA CYS A 397 2.34 21.16 -24.13
C CYS A 397 2.26 22.26 -25.21
N GLY A 398 3.36 23.00 -25.45
CA GLY A 398 3.44 24.07 -26.46
C GLY A 398 2.84 25.43 -26.04
N ALA A 399 2.20 25.51 -24.88
CA ALA A 399 1.53 26.72 -24.37
C ALA A 399 2.12 27.22 -23.06
N ASN A 400 1.97 28.51 -22.77
CA ASN A 400 2.51 29.11 -21.53
C ASN A 400 1.92 28.42 -20.30
N TRP A 401 2.76 28.10 -19.34
CA TRP A 401 2.35 27.52 -18.08
C TRP A 401 1.77 28.59 -17.15
N LYS A 402 0.63 28.25 -16.55
CA LYS A 402 0.01 28.97 -15.44
C LYS A 402 -0.21 27.97 -14.31
N ASP A 403 0.11 28.38 -13.09
CA ASP A 403 -0.16 27.57 -11.90
C ASP A 403 -1.64 27.21 -11.83
N ILE A 404 -1.89 25.94 -11.51
CA ILE A 404 -3.21 25.33 -11.34
C ILE A 404 -3.84 25.93 -10.08
N SER A 405 -5.09 26.38 -10.16
CA SER A 405 -5.88 26.76 -8.98
C SER A 405 -6.60 25.56 -8.36
N VAL A 406 -7.10 25.70 -7.13
CA VAL A 406 -7.95 24.66 -6.50
C VAL A 406 -9.19 24.41 -7.35
N THR A 407 -9.82 25.47 -7.85
CA THR A 407 -10.94 25.41 -8.80
C THR A 407 -10.60 24.61 -10.05
N GLU A 408 -9.49 24.91 -10.73
CA GLU A 408 -9.09 24.18 -11.94
C GLU A 408 -8.81 22.69 -11.66
N MET A 409 -8.23 22.37 -10.50
CA MET A 409 -8.00 20.98 -10.10
C MET A 409 -9.32 20.24 -9.82
N SER A 410 -10.27 20.87 -9.12
CA SER A 410 -11.61 20.32 -8.89
C SER A 410 -12.34 20.05 -10.20
N VAL A 411 -12.33 21.03 -11.13
CA VAL A 411 -12.93 20.89 -12.46
C VAL A 411 -12.25 19.77 -13.25
N PHE A 412 -10.92 19.68 -13.22
CA PHE A 412 -10.18 18.58 -13.85
C PHE A 412 -10.61 17.21 -13.32
N LEU A 413 -10.74 17.05 -12.00
CA LEU A 413 -11.22 15.81 -11.39
C LEU A 413 -12.70 15.53 -11.72
N GLY A 414 -13.54 16.57 -11.79
CA GLY A 414 -14.92 16.47 -12.25
C GLY A 414 -15.03 15.98 -13.70
N ILE A 415 -14.14 16.46 -14.58
CA ILE A 415 -14.07 16.00 -15.97
C ILE A 415 -13.71 14.50 -15.99
N LEU A 416 -12.69 14.07 -15.24
CA LEU A 416 -12.31 12.66 -15.16
C LEU A 416 -13.45 11.77 -14.66
N LEU A 417 -14.17 12.22 -13.62
CA LEU A 417 -15.29 11.46 -13.06
C LEU A 417 -16.43 11.36 -14.08
N LYS A 418 -16.88 12.46 -14.69
CA LYS A 418 -17.98 12.44 -15.66
C LYS A 418 -17.64 11.65 -16.93
N ILE A 419 -16.39 11.69 -17.40
CA ILE A 419 -15.91 10.80 -18.48
C ILE A 419 -16.03 9.33 -18.09
N SER A 420 -15.68 8.99 -16.84
CA SER A 420 -15.77 7.61 -16.34
C SER A 420 -17.21 7.09 -16.25
N LEU A 421 -18.17 7.98 -16.01
CA LEU A 421 -19.60 7.67 -15.93
C LEU A 421 -20.26 7.57 -17.32
N SER A 422 -19.60 8.07 -18.37
CA SER A 422 -20.11 7.96 -19.74
C SER A 422 -20.25 6.49 -20.15
N PRO A 423 -21.42 6.03 -20.61
CA PRO A 423 -21.61 4.63 -21.03
C PRO A 423 -20.82 4.31 -22.31
N THR A 424 -20.61 5.30 -23.17
CA THR A 424 -19.84 5.19 -24.40
C THR A 424 -18.41 5.68 -24.22
N ASP A 425 -17.47 5.00 -24.86
CA ASP A 425 -16.11 5.50 -25.09
C ASP A 425 -16.12 6.40 -26.33
N GLY A 426 -15.78 7.66 -26.16
CA GLY A 426 -15.73 8.64 -27.25
C GLY A 426 -14.51 8.49 -28.16
N GLY A 427 -13.62 7.53 -27.91
CA GLY A 427 -12.33 7.44 -28.62
C GLY A 427 -11.23 8.25 -27.92
N GLY A 428 -11.19 8.18 -26.58
CA GLY A 428 -10.23 8.91 -25.76
C GLY A 428 -10.71 10.30 -25.32
N TYR A 429 -9.84 11.02 -24.60
CA TYR A 429 -10.26 12.27 -23.93
C TYR A 429 -10.60 13.38 -24.93
N ALA A 430 -9.94 13.46 -26.09
CA ALA A 430 -10.12 14.53 -27.07
C ALA A 430 -11.57 14.66 -27.54
N ALA A 431 -12.25 13.54 -27.75
CA ALA A 431 -13.66 13.51 -28.15
C ALA A 431 -14.58 14.27 -27.19
N TYR A 432 -14.29 14.24 -25.88
CA TYR A 432 -15.09 14.97 -24.89
C TYR A 432 -14.86 16.49 -24.94
N PHE A 433 -13.88 16.99 -25.70
CA PHE A 433 -13.60 18.41 -25.91
C PHE A 433 -13.92 18.88 -27.33
N GLU A 434 -14.39 18.01 -28.22
CA GLU A 434 -14.85 18.41 -29.55
C GLU A 434 -16.09 19.30 -29.45
N LYS A 435 -16.11 20.39 -30.22
CA LYS A 435 -17.18 21.39 -30.15
C LYS A 435 -18.35 21.09 -31.09
N GLU A 436 -18.09 20.28 -32.09
CA GLU A 436 -19.02 19.99 -33.17
C GLU A 436 -19.33 18.50 -33.18
N ASP A 437 -20.51 18.16 -33.69
CA ASP A 437 -20.90 16.77 -33.90
C ASP A 437 -20.02 16.13 -34.98
N ILE A 438 -19.71 14.84 -34.76
CA ILE A 438 -18.98 14.02 -35.71
C ILE A 438 -19.79 13.94 -37.00
N THR A 439 -19.19 14.40 -38.08
CA THR A 439 -19.78 14.35 -39.42
C THR A 439 -19.16 13.21 -40.22
N ILE A 440 -19.99 12.24 -40.64
CA ILE A 440 -19.57 11.13 -41.48
C ILE A 440 -19.70 11.54 -42.95
N ASN A 441 -18.55 11.64 -43.63
CA ASN A 441 -18.48 11.87 -45.07
C ASN A 441 -18.53 10.52 -45.82
N TYR A 442 -19.29 10.45 -46.91
CA TYR A 442 -19.39 9.27 -47.76
C TYR A 442 -18.53 9.42 -49.01
N CYS A 443 -17.89 8.33 -49.45
CA CYS A 443 -17.04 8.33 -50.66
C CYS A 443 -17.82 8.53 -51.98
N ASN A 444 -19.16 8.48 -51.96
CA ASN A 444 -20.00 8.41 -53.16
C ASN A 444 -20.92 9.64 -53.35
N HIS A 445 -20.45 10.85 -53.04
CA HIS A 445 -21.21 12.11 -53.21
C HIS A 445 -22.57 12.16 -52.50
N ARG A 446 -22.79 11.35 -51.46
CA ARG A 446 -23.94 11.50 -50.56
C ARG A 446 -23.67 12.66 -49.61
N GLU A 447 -24.74 13.38 -49.25
CA GLU A 447 -24.65 14.44 -48.25
C GLU A 447 -24.04 13.88 -46.95
N PRO A 448 -23.07 14.59 -46.35
CA PRO A 448 -22.52 14.22 -45.06
C PRO A 448 -23.62 14.08 -44.01
N LYS A 449 -23.51 13.07 -43.14
CA LYS A 449 -24.45 12.88 -42.04
C LYS A 449 -23.78 13.15 -40.71
N ALA A 450 -24.27 14.17 -40.00
CA ALA A 450 -23.88 14.43 -38.62
C ALA A 450 -24.48 13.36 -37.69
N ILE A 451 -23.69 12.91 -36.72
CA ILE A 451 -24.17 12.11 -35.59
C ILE A 451 -24.58 13.12 -34.52
N ASN A 452 -25.88 13.42 -34.42
CA ASN A 452 -26.38 14.35 -33.42
C ASN A 452 -25.96 13.93 -32.00
N ASP A 453 -25.69 14.92 -31.15
CA ASP A 453 -25.30 14.74 -29.74
C ASP A 453 -23.97 13.98 -29.54
N SER A 454 -23.07 14.07 -30.52
CA SER A 454 -21.70 13.52 -30.43
C SER A 454 -20.65 14.56 -30.06
N ALA A 455 -21.00 15.84 -30.06
CA ALA A 455 -20.16 16.91 -29.53
C ALA A 455 -19.81 16.66 -28.06
N GLY A 456 -18.57 16.95 -27.70
CA GLY A 456 -18.08 16.84 -26.34
C GLY A 456 -18.67 17.91 -25.42
N TRP A 457 -18.71 17.67 -24.11
CA TRP A 457 -19.20 18.64 -23.12
C TRP A 457 -18.07 19.31 -22.32
N ALA A 458 -16.87 18.74 -22.30
CA ALA A 458 -15.78 19.18 -21.42
C ALA A 458 -15.20 20.55 -21.82
N TYR A 459 -15.31 20.93 -23.10
CA TYR A 459 -14.81 22.22 -23.61
C TYR A 459 -15.48 23.43 -22.94
N GLN A 460 -16.68 23.25 -22.37
CA GLN A 460 -17.43 24.29 -21.67
C GLN A 460 -16.77 24.67 -20.34
N TYR A 461 -16.03 23.74 -19.73
CA TYR A 461 -15.41 23.91 -18.42
C TYR A 461 -13.91 24.21 -18.52
N MET A 462 -13.23 23.60 -19.49
CA MET A 462 -11.79 23.75 -19.67
C MET A 462 -11.40 23.48 -21.13
N THR A 463 -10.37 24.16 -21.63
CA THR A 463 -9.82 23.83 -22.95
C THR A 463 -9.06 22.50 -22.92
N LEU A 464 -9.08 21.74 -24.03
CA LEU A 464 -8.32 20.48 -24.15
C LEU A 464 -6.82 20.68 -23.84
N LEU A 465 -6.25 21.81 -24.28
CA LEU A 465 -4.87 22.16 -24.02
C LEU A 465 -4.59 22.36 -22.52
N ARG A 466 -5.46 23.08 -21.80
CA ARG A 466 -5.32 23.25 -20.34
C ARG A 466 -5.52 21.93 -19.60
N PHE A 467 -6.45 21.10 -20.05
CA PHE A 467 -6.64 19.74 -19.52
C PHE A 467 -5.37 18.89 -19.67
N LYS A 468 -4.73 18.90 -20.85
CA LYS A 468 -3.45 18.21 -21.08
C LYS A 468 -2.32 18.73 -20.17
N GLN A 469 -2.23 20.04 -19.96
CA GLN A 469 -1.25 20.63 -19.03
C GLN A 469 -1.46 20.15 -17.60
N ILE A 470 -2.70 20.22 -17.08
CA ILE A 470 -3.02 19.77 -15.71
C ILE A 470 -2.79 18.26 -15.57
N ARG A 471 -3.24 17.48 -16.55
CA ARG A 471 -3.04 16.02 -16.59
C ARG A 471 -1.57 15.62 -16.50
N SER A 472 -0.70 16.33 -17.22
CA SER A 472 0.75 16.08 -17.23
C SER A 472 1.35 16.41 -15.87
N ALA A 473 1.03 17.61 -15.35
CA ALA A 473 1.48 18.11 -14.05
C ALA A 473 0.88 17.38 -12.82
N PHE A 474 -0.22 16.65 -12.98
CA PHE A 474 -0.94 15.97 -11.90
C PHE A 474 -0.01 15.08 -11.06
N HIS A 475 0.30 15.52 -9.84
CA HIS A 475 1.24 14.85 -8.95
C HIS A 475 0.70 14.84 -7.52
N PRO A 476 0.37 13.68 -6.95
CA PRO A 476 -0.20 13.58 -5.61
C PRO A 476 0.68 14.08 -4.45
N GLU A 477 1.97 13.72 -4.43
CA GLU A 477 2.87 14.03 -3.32
C GLU A 477 4.34 13.88 -3.74
N ASP A 478 5.20 14.85 -3.39
CA ASP A 478 6.65 14.84 -3.69
C ASP A 478 7.45 14.00 -2.66
N LYS A 479 8.53 13.37 -3.13
CA LYS A 479 9.43 12.52 -2.34
C LYS A 479 10.18 13.29 -1.26
N GLU A 480 10.57 14.54 -1.53
CA GLU A 480 11.28 15.38 -0.56
C GLU A 480 10.35 15.83 0.58
N MET A 481 9.07 16.09 0.25
CA MET A 481 8.01 16.40 1.21
C MET A 481 7.62 15.18 2.07
N GLY A 482 7.76 13.97 1.52
CA GLY A 482 7.69 12.70 2.25
C GLY A 482 8.90 12.39 3.15
N GLY A 483 9.81 13.34 3.35
CA GLY A 483 10.96 13.20 4.26
C GLY A 483 12.11 12.36 3.72
N GLY A 484 12.26 12.23 2.41
CA GLY A 484 13.28 11.34 1.81
C GLY A 484 13.02 9.86 2.13
N SER A 485 11.76 9.53 2.43
CA SER A 485 11.32 8.22 2.87
C SER A 485 11.65 7.11 1.86
N SER A 486 12.10 5.98 2.41
CA SER A 486 12.22 4.67 1.73
C SER A 486 10.88 4.04 1.32
N ASP A 487 9.76 4.69 1.61
CA ASP A 487 8.42 4.23 1.24
C ASP A 487 8.27 4.20 -0.28
N LYS A 488 7.97 3.02 -0.84
CA LYS A 488 7.81 2.84 -2.29
C LYS A 488 6.54 3.52 -2.81
N CYS A 489 5.60 3.83 -1.91
CA CYS A 489 4.28 4.36 -2.21
C CYS A 489 4.06 5.76 -1.61
N TYR A 490 5.13 6.56 -1.41
CA TYR A 490 5.01 7.90 -0.82
C TYR A 490 3.99 8.78 -1.54
N GLN A 491 3.85 8.66 -2.87
CA GLN A 491 2.88 9.41 -3.68
C GLN A 491 1.42 9.17 -3.23
N LEU A 492 1.15 8.03 -2.58
CA LEU A 492 -0.20 7.61 -2.22
C LEU A 492 -0.52 7.89 -0.75
N ARG A 493 0.47 8.27 0.07
CA ARG A 493 0.34 8.27 1.53
C ARG A 493 -0.67 9.29 2.02
N ARG A 494 -0.67 10.51 1.51
CA ARG A 494 -1.69 11.50 1.85
C ARG A 494 -3.11 11.01 1.58
N ALA A 495 -3.36 10.39 0.42
CA ALA A 495 -4.66 9.85 0.07
C ALA A 495 -5.07 8.70 0.98
N ILE A 496 -4.18 7.73 1.21
CA ILE A 496 -4.41 6.59 2.11
C ILE A 496 -4.75 7.08 3.53
N ASN A 497 -3.93 7.98 4.07
CA ASN A 497 -4.10 8.50 5.42
C ASN A 497 -5.40 9.32 5.55
N SER A 498 -5.74 10.11 4.53
CA SER A 498 -7.01 10.84 4.49
C SER A 498 -8.21 9.89 4.49
N THR A 499 -8.20 8.87 3.62
CA THR A 499 -9.26 7.85 3.54
C THR A 499 -9.42 7.11 4.87
N ASN A 500 -8.33 6.63 5.46
CA ASN A 500 -8.36 5.88 6.72
C ASN A 500 -8.85 6.75 7.89
N SER A 501 -8.36 8.00 7.98
CA SER A 501 -8.78 8.94 9.02
C SER A 501 -10.26 9.31 8.89
N ALA A 502 -10.72 9.60 7.67
CA ALA A 502 -12.11 9.92 7.40
C ALA A 502 -13.03 8.74 7.74
N SER A 503 -12.68 7.54 7.28
CA SER A 503 -13.44 6.31 7.55
C SER A 503 -13.56 6.04 9.05
N LYS A 504 -12.45 6.17 9.80
CA LYS A 504 -12.45 6.06 11.27
C LYS A 504 -13.29 7.15 11.95
N SER A 505 -13.40 8.34 11.36
CA SER A 505 -14.17 9.46 11.94
C SER A 505 -15.68 9.38 11.67
N ILE A 506 -16.08 8.65 10.62
CA ILE A 506 -17.46 8.59 10.12
C ILE A 506 -18.15 7.30 10.55
N PHE A 507 -17.50 6.16 10.39
CA PHE A 507 -18.13 4.86 10.58
C PHE A 507 -17.89 4.31 11.97
N GLU A 508 -18.94 3.69 12.51
CA GLU A 508 -18.86 2.78 13.63
C GLU A 508 -18.95 1.35 13.06
N ALA A 509 -17.83 0.63 13.11
CA ALA A 509 -17.74 -0.70 12.54
C ALA A 509 -18.62 -1.70 13.29
N GLY A 510 -19.48 -2.41 12.54
CA GLY A 510 -20.38 -3.40 13.07
C GLY A 510 -19.72 -4.70 13.51
N SER A 511 -20.55 -5.70 13.76
CA SER A 511 -20.15 -7.00 14.35
C SER A 511 -19.23 -7.84 13.46
N HIS A 512 -19.39 -7.79 12.13
CA HIS A 512 -18.67 -8.65 11.19
C HIS A 512 -17.91 -7.81 10.16
N CYS A 513 -16.62 -8.06 10.06
CA CYS A 513 -15.69 -7.46 9.13
C CYS A 513 -14.98 -8.54 8.30
N ALA A 514 -14.49 -8.18 7.13
CA ALA A 514 -13.64 -9.01 6.30
C ALA A 514 -12.31 -8.29 6.04
N PHE A 515 -11.23 -9.06 6.03
CA PHE A 515 -9.93 -8.57 5.60
C PHE A 515 -9.43 -9.40 4.43
N ASP A 516 -9.10 -8.73 3.32
CA ASP A 516 -8.65 -9.38 2.09
C ASP A 516 -7.85 -8.43 1.18
N GLU A 517 -7.32 -8.94 0.06
CA GLU A 517 -6.72 -8.13 -0.99
C GLU A 517 -7.72 -7.57 -2.02
N GLY A 518 -7.85 -6.25 -2.05
CA GLY A 518 -8.38 -5.54 -3.21
C GLY A 518 -7.27 -5.12 -4.19
N GLY A 519 -7.61 -4.44 -5.28
CA GLY A 519 -6.55 -3.89 -6.15
C GLY A 519 -7.00 -3.23 -7.44
N VAL A 520 -6.03 -2.63 -8.14
CA VAL A 520 -6.24 -1.94 -9.42
C VAL A 520 -5.26 -2.45 -10.47
N ALA A 521 -5.74 -2.63 -11.70
CA ALA A 521 -4.90 -3.08 -12.81
C ALA A 521 -3.74 -2.10 -13.05
N CYS A 522 -2.53 -2.62 -13.15
CA CYS A 522 -1.33 -1.83 -13.41
C CYS A 522 -0.31 -2.65 -14.18
N ARG A 523 -0.09 -2.29 -15.46
CA ARG A 523 0.89 -2.94 -16.33
C ARG A 523 2.23 -2.19 -16.39
N SER A 524 2.34 -1.01 -15.79
CA SER A 524 3.57 -0.20 -15.82
C SER A 524 4.76 -0.99 -15.28
N ARG A 525 5.86 -1.01 -16.05
CA ARG A 525 7.12 -1.66 -15.65
C ARG A 525 7.89 -0.87 -14.59
N PHE A 526 7.51 0.39 -14.38
CA PHE A 526 8.11 1.30 -13.42
C PHE A 526 7.43 1.24 -12.06
N CYS A 527 6.30 0.55 -11.93
CA CYS A 527 5.65 0.36 -10.64
C CYS A 527 6.48 -0.59 -9.76
N PRO A 528 7.07 -0.12 -8.63
CA PRO A 528 7.93 -0.94 -7.78
C PRO A 528 7.18 -1.96 -6.92
N VAL A 529 5.84 -1.84 -6.86
CA VAL A 529 4.95 -2.67 -6.04
C VAL A 529 4.00 -3.53 -6.89
N ARG A 530 4.21 -3.59 -8.20
CA ARG A 530 3.38 -4.37 -9.13
C ARG A 530 3.43 -5.86 -8.79
N GLN A 531 2.26 -6.45 -8.61
CA GLN A 531 2.08 -7.87 -8.38
C GLN A 531 1.57 -8.58 -9.63
N TYR A 532 1.94 -9.85 -9.77
CA TYR A 532 1.34 -10.76 -10.73
C TYR A 532 0.47 -11.77 -9.98
N ASN A 533 -0.82 -11.81 -10.28
CA ASN A 533 -1.75 -12.80 -9.76
C ASN A 533 -2.46 -13.50 -10.92
N LYS A 534 -2.11 -14.76 -11.19
CA LYS A 534 -2.65 -15.55 -12.30
C LYS A 534 -4.17 -15.78 -12.20
N ASP A 535 -4.71 -15.77 -10.98
CA ASP A 535 -6.09 -16.15 -10.70
C ASP A 535 -7.05 -14.94 -10.71
N LYS A 536 -6.53 -13.71 -10.84
CA LYS A 536 -7.34 -12.49 -10.99
C LYS A 536 -7.52 -12.13 -12.48
N PRO A 537 -8.67 -11.58 -12.89
CA PRO A 537 -8.92 -11.18 -14.29
C PRO A 537 -7.84 -10.24 -14.83
N ASN A 538 -7.47 -9.23 -14.03
CA ASN A 538 -6.34 -8.36 -14.29
C ASN A 538 -5.08 -8.90 -13.59
N LYS A 539 -4.29 -9.67 -14.34
CA LYS A 539 -3.12 -10.39 -13.81
C LYS A 539 -2.04 -9.48 -13.23
N PHE A 540 -1.79 -8.32 -13.84
CA PHE A 540 -0.84 -7.33 -13.34
C PHE A 540 -1.58 -6.21 -12.62
N ARG A 541 -1.32 -6.05 -11.32
CA ARG A 541 -2.09 -5.16 -10.45
C ARG A 541 -1.22 -4.55 -9.34
N VAL A 542 -1.73 -3.48 -8.75
CA VAL A 542 -1.30 -3.01 -7.44
C VAL A 542 -2.34 -3.49 -6.44
N ASP A 543 -1.88 -4.24 -5.45
CA ASP A 543 -2.73 -4.85 -4.44
C ASP A 543 -2.90 -3.91 -3.25
N PHE A 544 -4.11 -3.88 -2.72
CA PHE A 544 -4.45 -3.17 -1.49
C PHE A 544 -4.81 -4.16 -0.40
N PHE A 545 -4.29 -3.97 0.80
CA PHE A 545 -4.82 -4.57 2.01
C PHE A 545 -6.07 -3.80 2.44
N ILE A 546 -7.21 -4.47 2.53
CA ILE A 546 -8.49 -3.83 2.82
C ILE A 546 -9.14 -4.50 4.03
N LEU A 547 -9.52 -3.70 5.03
CA LEU A 547 -10.46 -4.08 6.08
C LEU A 547 -11.81 -3.43 5.78
N ALA A 548 -12.85 -4.23 5.56
CA ALA A 548 -14.17 -3.75 5.20
C ALA A 548 -15.28 -4.39 6.03
N CYS A 549 -16.43 -3.73 6.10
CA CYS A 549 -17.65 -4.32 6.64
C CYS A 549 -18.17 -5.44 5.74
N SER A 550 -18.50 -6.60 6.31
CA SER A 550 -19.02 -7.75 5.54
C SER A 550 -20.38 -7.51 4.88
N THR A 551 -21.20 -6.60 5.43
CA THR A 551 -22.56 -6.34 4.94
C THR A 551 -22.71 -5.06 4.12
N THR A 552 -22.20 -3.93 4.62
CA THR A 552 -22.31 -2.63 3.93
C THR A 552 -21.18 -2.38 2.94
N TYR A 553 -20.12 -3.19 2.97
CA TYR A 553 -18.92 -3.04 2.15
C TYR A 553 -18.12 -1.74 2.39
N ALA A 554 -18.47 -0.98 3.44
CA ALA A 554 -17.73 0.21 3.85
C ALA A 554 -16.28 -0.18 4.19
N ILE A 555 -15.32 0.51 3.60
CA ILE A 555 -13.90 0.27 3.84
C ILE A 555 -13.47 1.07 5.06
N PHE A 556 -12.97 0.39 6.09
CA PHE A 556 -12.48 1.02 7.31
C PHE A 556 -10.99 1.33 7.26
N HIS A 557 -10.23 0.47 6.57
CA HIS A 557 -8.80 0.63 6.40
C HIS A 557 -8.37 0.15 5.01
N ILE A 558 -7.49 0.92 4.39
CA ILE A 558 -6.81 0.55 3.15
C ILE A 558 -5.31 0.86 3.28
N ASP A 559 -4.47 -0.02 2.76
CA ASP A 559 -3.04 0.24 2.53
C ASP A 559 -2.55 -0.50 1.29
N VAL A 560 -1.44 -0.08 0.70
CA VAL A 560 -0.84 -0.70 -0.49
C VAL A 560 0.11 -1.82 -0.07
N TYR A 561 -0.02 -2.98 -0.71
CA TYR A 561 0.96 -4.05 -0.57
C TYR A 561 2.28 -3.66 -1.24
N GLN A 562 3.34 -3.51 -0.44
CA GLN A 562 4.66 -3.06 -0.93
C GLN A 562 5.66 -4.21 -1.14
N GLY A 563 5.22 -5.47 -1.02
CA GLY A 563 6.14 -6.62 -0.92
C GLY A 563 6.98 -6.53 0.35
N ARG A 564 8.28 -6.85 0.25
CA ARG A 564 9.23 -6.63 1.35
C ARG A 564 9.32 -5.13 1.66
N ASN A 565 8.79 -4.75 2.81
CA ASN A 565 8.73 -3.38 3.33
C ASN A 565 9.64 -3.26 4.57
N ALA A 566 10.96 -3.23 4.35
CA ALA A 566 11.94 -3.27 5.44
C ALA A 566 11.83 -2.07 6.40
N THR A 567 11.22 -0.98 5.95
CA THR A 567 11.16 0.28 6.70
C THR A 567 9.90 0.43 7.52
N ASN A 568 8.97 -0.55 7.44
CA ASN A 568 7.77 -0.61 8.27
C ASN A 568 6.99 0.71 8.31
N VAL A 569 6.97 1.42 7.18
CA VAL A 569 6.30 2.73 7.08
C VAL A 569 4.81 2.56 7.39
N GLY A 570 4.30 3.33 8.35
CA GLY A 570 2.89 3.27 8.77
C GLY A 570 2.51 2.01 9.54
N ILE A 571 3.48 1.28 10.09
CA ILE A 571 3.27 0.07 10.89
C ILE A 571 3.62 0.34 12.36
N GLU A 572 2.69 -0.01 13.25
CA GLU A 572 2.86 0.06 14.70
C GLU A 572 4.11 -0.71 15.20
N GLU A 573 4.88 -0.12 16.11
CA GLU A 573 6.19 -0.66 16.54
C GLU A 573 6.10 -2.09 17.10
N CYS A 574 5.06 -2.38 17.87
CA CYS A 574 4.89 -3.67 18.54
C CYS A 574 4.61 -4.85 17.60
N ILE A 575 4.30 -4.60 16.32
CA ILE A 575 4.02 -5.62 15.29
C ILE A 575 5.05 -5.65 14.16
N GLN A 576 6.11 -4.84 14.27
CA GLN A 576 7.12 -4.74 13.22
C GLN A 576 7.92 -6.03 12.98
N ASP A 577 7.97 -6.91 13.97
CA ASP A 577 8.63 -8.22 13.90
C ASP A 577 7.71 -9.35 13.37
N LEU A 578 6.42 -9.06 13.14
CA LEU A 578 5.50 -10.03 12.55
C LEU A 578 5.76 -10.23 11.04
N PRO A 579 5.44 -11.42 10.50
CA PRO A 579 5.40 -11.66 9.05
C PRO A 579 4.48 -10.67 8.34
N THR A 580 4.79 -10.30 7.09
CA THR A 580 4.08 -9.26 6.32
C THR A 580 2.55 -9.42 6.32
N THR A 581 2.04 -10.63 6.14
CA THR A 581 0.58 -10.89 6.10
C THR A 581 -0.07 -10.73 7.47
N GLN A 582 0.56 -11.22 8.55
CA GLN A 582 0.05 -11.05 9.92
C GLN A 582 0.11 -9.58 10.35
N LYS A 583 1.22 -8.91 10.02
CA LYS A 583 1.45 -7.49 10.28
C LYS A 583 0.39 -6.60 9.61
N ALA A 584 0.06 -6.87 8.35
CA ALA A 584 -0.95 -6.09 7.62
C ALA A 584 -2.32 -6.14 8.32
N VAL A 585 -2.76 -7.34 8.72
CA VAL A 585 -4.02 -7.54 9.44
C VAL A 585 -3.99 -6.81 10.78
N MET A 586 -2.95 -7.06 11.60
CA MET A 586 -2.83 -6.45 12.92
C MET A 586 -2.82 -4.93 12.83
N ASN A 587 -2.08 -4.36 11.87
CA ASN A 587 -2.01 -2.91 11.67
C ASN A 587 -3.38 -2.33 11.33
N ALA A 588 -4.09 -2.94 10.38
CA ALA A 588 -5.42 -2.48 9.98
C ALA A 588 -6.42 -2.51 11.13
N VAL A 589 -6.41 -3.59 11.92
CA VAL A 589 -7.30 -3.77 13.10
C VAL A 589 -6.96 -2.76 14.19
N MET A 590 -5.69 -2.61 14.54
CA MET A 590 -5.23 -1.68 15.58
C MET A 590 -5.53 -0.23 15.19
N CYS A 591 -5.22 0.16 13.95
CA CYS A 591 -5.49 1.51 13.46
C CYS A 591 -6.98 1.83 13.43
N THR A 592 -7.83 0.85 13.12
CA THR A 592 -9.28 1.05 12.97
C THR A 592 -10.01 1.04 14.31
N PHE A 593 -9.88 -0.04 15.06
CA PHE A 593 -10.69 -0.29 16.26
C PHE A 593 -10.03 0.25 17.52
N GLY A 594 -8.69 0.24 17.60
CA GLY A 594 -7.98 0.55 18.84
C GLY A 594 -8.53 -0.26 20.03
N ASN A 595 -8.43 0.33 21.23
CA ASN A 595 -9.07 -0.21 22.43
C ASN A 595 -10.33 0.62 22.75
N ASP A 596 -11.32 0.57 21.86
CA ASP A 596 -12.51 1.45 21.91
C ASP A 596 -13.57 1.02 22.94
N GLY A 597 -13.40 -0.13 23.60
CA GLY A 597 -14.32 -0.62 24.63
C GLY A 597 -15.71 -1.03 24.12
N GLN A 598 -15.93 -1.03 22.79
CA GLN A 598 -17.25 -1.27 22.18
C GLN A 598 -17.63 -2.76 22.08
N GLY A 599 -16.83 -3.66 22.67
CA GLY A 599 -16.99 -5.11 22.57
C GLY A 599 -16.14 -5.71 21.44
N ALA A 600 -16.22 -7.04 21.30
CA ALA A 600 -15.40 -7.76 20.33
C ALA A 600 -16.07 -7.78 18.95
N ARG A 601 -15.29 -7.50 17.91
CA ARG A 601 -15.69 -7.66 16.51
C ARG A 601 -15.20 -9.00 15.99
N HIS A 602 -15.85 -9.51 14.94
CA HIS A 602 -15.42 -10.69 14.21
C HIS A 602 -14.77 -10.30 12.88
N ILE A 603 -13.63 -10.92 12.56
CA ILE A 603 -12.87 -10.68 11.33
C ILE A 603 -12.76 -11.98 10.54
N ALA A 604 -13.37 -12.01 9.37
CA ALA A 604 -13.23 -13.07 8.38
C ALA A 604 -11.98 -12.84 7.51
N MET A 605 -11.20 -13.89 7.25
CA MET A 605 -9.96 -13.83 6.48
C MET A 605 -9.71 -15.08 5.64
N ASP A 606 -9.08 -14.94 4.46
CA ASP A 606 -8.61 -16.09 3.68
C ASP A 606 -7.28 -16.67 4.20
N ASN A 607 -6.95 -17.85 3.68
CA ASN A 607 -5.77 -18.67 3.99
C ASN A 607 -4.42 -18.00 3.76
N ARG A 608 -4.38 -16.90 2.99
CA ARG A 608 -3.17 -16.07 2.84
C ARG A 608 -2.79 -15.38 4.15
N TYR A 609 -3.79 -14.99 4.94
CA TYR A 609 -3.61 -14.26 6.18
C TYR A 609 -3.79 -15.15 7.40
N MET A 610 -4.87 -15.93 7.43
CA MET A 610 -5.29 -16.62 8.62
C MET A 610 -4.30 -17.72 9.02
N CYS A 611 -3.94 -17.72 10.30
CA CYS A 611 -3.17 -18.77 10.95
C CYS A 611 -3.47 -18.80 12.47
N PRO A 612 -3.14 -19.90 13.17
CA PRO A 612 -3.36 -20.01 14.61
C PRO A 612 -2.72 -18.87 15.42
N GLU A 613 -1.46 -18.54 15.14
CA GLU A 613 -0.74 -17.44 15.83
C GLU A 613 -1.49 -16.10 15.73
N LEU A 614 -1.92 -15.74 14.51
CA LEU A 614 -2.65 -14.49 14.27
C LEU A 614 -4.00 -14.46 15.00
N ALA A 615 -4.72 -15.59 15.04
CA ALA A 615 -6.00 -15.68 15.73
C ALA A 615 -5.85 -15.41 17.24
N VAL A 616 -4.77 -15.93 17.87
CA VAL A 616 -4.46 -15.66 19.28
C VAL A 616 -4.10 -14.18 19.48
N LEU A 617 -3.28 -13.60 18.60
CA LEU A 617 -2.90 -12.19 18.71
C LEU A 617 -4.12 -11.25 18.56
N LEU A 618 -5.00 -11.48 17.59
CA LEU A 618 -6.22 -10.70 17.42
C LEU A 618 -7.13 -10.80 18.65
N LEU A 619 -7.28 -12.00 19.22
CA LEU A 619 -8.11 -12.21 20.41
C LEU A 619 -7.51 -11.55 21.65
N THR A 620 -6.22 -11.75 21.89
CA THR A 620 -5.56 -11.34 23.14
C THR A 620 -5.12 -9.88 23.16
N LYS A 621 -4.71 -9.33 22.01
CA LYS A 621 -4.18 -7.97 21.90
C LYS A 621 -5.17 -6.96 21.35
N CYS A 622 -6.01 -7.37 20.41
CA CYS A 622 -7.03 -6.49 19.82
C CYS A 622 -8.44 -6.75 20.38
N GLY A 623 -8.65 -7.86 21.09
CA GLY A 623 -9.99 -8.25 21.54
C GLY A 623 -10.97 -8.53 20.41
N CYS A 624 -10.45 -8.93 19.24
CA CYS A 624 -11.26 -9.26 18.07
C CYS A 624 -11.27 -10.78 17.88
N TYR A 625 -12.45 -11.34 17.65
CA TYR A 625 -12.58 -12.69 17.16
C TYR A 625 -12.20 -12.75 15.67
N SER A 626 -11.75 -13.91 15.22
CA SER A 626 -11.43 -14.16 13.83
C SER A 626 -11.79 -15.56 13.41
N THR A 627 -12.16 -15.71 12.14
CA THR A 627 -12.36 -17.02 11.50
C THR A 627 -11.83 -16.96 10.08
N GLY A 628 -11.15 -18.01 9.65
CA GLY A 628 -10.65 -18.09 8.29
C GLY A 628 -10.16 -19.46 7.90
N THR A 629 -10.01 -19.66 6.60
CA THR A 629 -9.39 -20.87 6.06
C THR A 629 -7.92 -20.91 6.44
N CYS A 630 -7.35 -22.08 6.73
CA CYS A 630 -5.96 -22.20 7.17
C CYS A 630 -5.21 -23.24 6.34
N ARG A 631 -3.98 -22.90 5.93
CA ARG A 631 -3.08 -23.87 5.28
C ARG A 631 -2.49 -24.82 6.33
N ARG A 632 -2.25 -26.08 5.94
CA ARG A 632 -1.72 -27.13 6.85
C ARG A 632 -0.33 -26.82 7.38
N ARG A 633 0.55 -26.24 6.55
CA ARG A 633 1.95 -25.91 6.91
C ARG A 633 2.11 -24.70 7.85
N ARG A 634 1.02 -24.16 8.41
CA ARG A 634 1.10 -23.04 9.35
C ARG A 634 1.57 -23.53 10.72
N LYS A 635 2.37 -22.71 11.41
CA LYS A 635 2.74 -22.98 12.80
C LYS A 635 1.49 -23.09 13.68
N GLY A 636 1.47 -24.11 14.54
CA GLY A 636 0.32 -24.41 15.39
C GLY A 636 -0.78 -25.24 14.74
N PHE A 637 -0.58 -25.79 13.54
CA PHE A 637 -1.54 -26.70 12.92
C PHE A 637 -1.46 -28.12 13.52
N PRO A 638 -2.56 -28.71 14.02
CA PRO A 638 -2.57 -30.04 14.63
C PRO A 638 -2.78 -31.14 13.56
N ASP A 639 -1.76 -31.39 12.72
CA ASP A 639 -1.85 -32.37 11.61
C ASP A 639 -2.28 -33.77 12.05
N HIS A 640 -1.90 -34.20 13.26
CA HIS A 640 -2.21 -35.53 13.79
C HIS A 640 -3.68 -35.71 14.23
N LEU A 641 -4.44 -34.62 14.40
CA LEU A 641 -5.86 -34.66 14.75
C LEU A 641 -6.77 -34.25 13.57
N LEU A 642 -6.23 -33.43 12.67
CA LEU A 642 -6.90 -32.91 11.47
C LEU A 642 -6.37 -33.59 10.21
N ASP A 643 -6.72 -34.86 10.07
CA ASP A 643 -6.25 -35.80 9.06
C ASP A 643 -7.33 -36.20 8.03
N LEU A 644 -8.42 -35.44 7.89
CA LEU A 644 -9.40 -35.69 6.82
C LEU A 644 -8.74 -35.56 5.44
N GLU A 645 -9.13 -36.45 4.54
CA GLU A 645 -8.67 -36.55 3.17
C GLU A 645 -9.84 -36.43 2.17
N LYS A 646 -9.52 -36.19 0.90
CA LYS A 646 -10.54 -36.06 -0.16
C LYS A 646 -11.33 -37.37 -0.39
N LYS A 647 -10.78 -38.52 0.01
CA LYS A 647 -11.42 -39.83 -0.14
C LYS A 647 -12.54 -40.06 0.88
N ASP A 648 -12.56 -39.27 1.94
CA ASP A 648 -13.57 -39.35 2.99
C ASP A 648 -14.92 -38.82 2.48
N GLY A 649 -16.01 -39.17 3.17
CA GLY A 649 -17.36 -38.81 2.75
C GLY A 649 -17.58 -37.31 2.70
N ARG A 650 -18.19 -36.81 1.62
CA ARG A 650 -18.58 -35.39 1.53
C ARG A 650 -19.57 -35.08 2.65
N GLY A 651 -19.30 -34.05 3.43
CA GLY A 651 -20.05 -33.71 4.65
C GLY A 651 -19.35 -34.13 5.95
N GLU A 652 -18.36 -35.02 5.90
CA GLU A 652 -17.58 -35.37 7.09
C GLU A 652 -16.82 -34.16 7.62
N TYR A 653 -16.73 -34.07 8.95
CA TYR A 653 -16.03 -33.00 9.65
C TYR A 653 -15.27 -33.51 10.88
N LYS A 654 -14.26 -32.73 11.29
CA LYS A 654 -13.56 -32.90 12.57
C LYS A 654 -13.44 -31.55 13.25
N LEU A 655 -13.61 -31.54 14.57
CA LEU A 655 -13.47 -30.37 15.43
C LEU A 655 -12.39 -30.63 16.48
N VAL A 656 -11.44 -29.71 16.60
CA VAL A 656 -10.38 -29.77 17.62
C VAL A 656 -10.22 -28.41 18.26
N ALA A 657 -10.04 -28.35 19.58
CA ALA A 657 -9.85 -27.08 20.28
C ALA A 657 -8.60 -27.07 21.14
N ASP A 658 -7.95 -25.91 21.18
CA ASP A 658 -6.94 -25.56 22.16
C ASP A 658 -7.58 -24.65 23.21
N LYS A 659 -7.83 -25.21 24.40
CA LYS A 659 -8.49 -24.50 25.51
C LYS A 659 -7.58 -23.43 26.14
N VAL A 660 -6.25 -23.59 26.03
CA VAL A 660 -5.27 -22.64 26.60
C VAL A 660 -5.23 -21.38 25.75
N ASN A 661 -5.07 -21.55 24.44
CA ASN A 661 -5.00 -20.44 23.50
C ASN A 661 -6.37 -19.96 23.00
N ARG A 662 -7.45 -20.66 23.38
CA ARG A 662 -8.85 -20.37 23.03
C ARG A 662 -9.07 -20.33 21.52
N LEU A 663 -8.63 -21.40 20.86
CA LEU A 663 -8.82 -21.61 19.43
C LEU A 663 -9.64 -22.87 19.17
N LEU A 664 -10.50 -22.80 18.18
CA LEU A 664 -11.21 -23.91 17.57
C LEU A 664 -10.70 -24.08 16.15
N MET A 665 -10.22 -25.26 15.81
CA MET A 665 -9.86 -25.64 14.45
C MET A 665 -10.80 -26.73 13.95
N MET A 666 -11.04 -26.73 12.64
CA MET A 666 -12.02 -27.62 12.05
C MET A 666 -11.64 -28.00 10.63
N GLN A 667 -11.96 -29.24 10.25
CA GLN A 667 -11.93 -29.72 8.88
C GLN A 667 -13.32 -30.13 8.42
N TRP A 668 -13.59 -29.94 7.14
CA TRP A 668 -14.83 -30.39 6.49
C TRP A 668 -14.57 -30.80 5.06
N VAL A 669 -15.19 -31.89 4.63
CA VAL A 669 -15.04 -32.45 3.28
C VAL A 669 -16.13 -31.91 2.36
N ASP A 670 -15.76 -31.02 1.44
CA ASP A 670 -16.60 -30.65 0.29
C ASP A 670 -16.14 -31.41 -0.96
N ASN A 671 -15.92 -30.73 -2.09
CA ASN A 671 -15.16 -31.30 -3.22
C ASN A 671 -13.67 -31.50 -2.88
N LYS A 672 -13.18 -30.75 -1.88
CA LYS A 672 -11.86 -30.82 -1.28
C LYS A 672 -12.00 -30.63 0.22
N VAL A 673 -11.00 -31.05 0.98
CA VAL A 673 -10.95 -30.80 2.43
C VAL A 673 -10.68 -29.33 2.68
N VAL A 674 -11.58 -28.68 3.38
CA VAL A 674 -11.45 -27.29 3.83
C VAL A 674 -11.04 -27.32 5.29
N THR A 675 -9.94 -26.64 5.62
CA THR A 675 -9.53 -26.46 7.02
C THR A 675 -9.71 -25.01 7.42
N MET A 676 -10.19 -24.77 8.64
CA MET A 676 -10.34 -23.43 9.21
C MET A 676 -9.81 -23.34 10.63
N VAL A 677 -9.45 -22.12 11.02
CA VAL A 677 -9.18 -21.70 12.39
C VAL A 677 -10.25 -20.68 12.78
N SER A 678 -10.72 -20.75 14.00
CA SER A 678 -11.64 -19.81 14.61
C SER A 678 -11.22 -19.53 16.04
N SER A 679 -11.34 -18.29 16.49
CA SER A 679 -11.23 -17.94 17.92
C SER A 679 -12.59 -17.89 18.62
N ASN A 680 -13.69 -18.18 17.91
CA ASN A 680 -15.00 -18.40 18.51
C ASN A 680 -15.14 -19.83 19.01
N SER A 681 -15.92 -20.00 20.07
CA SER A 681 -16.16 -21.31 20.71
C SER A 681 -17.36 -22.07 20.12
N ASP A 682 -17.89 -21.65 18.97
CA ASP A 682 -19.08 -22.26 18.37
C ASP A 682 -18.75 -23.57 17.65
N THR A 683 -19.16 -24.68 18.25
CA THR A 683 -19.01 -26.06 17.77
C THR A 683 -20.31 -26.64 17.19
N THR A 684 -21.36 -25.83 17.10
CA THR A 684 -22.65 -26.29 16.57
C THR A 684 -22.54 -26.68 15.11
N ILE A 685 -23.39 -27.63 14.71
CA ILE A 685 -23.45 -28.13 13.35
C ILE A 685 -24.75 -27.63 12.71
N GLY A 686 -24.61 -27.01 11.55
CA GLY A 686 -25.73 -26.66 10.69
C GLY A 686 -25.74 -27.53 9.43
N THR A 687 -26.60 -27.17 8.49
CA THR A 687 -26.77 -27.92 7.25
C THR A 687 -26.55 -27.02 6.04
N VAL A 688 -25.84 -27.51 5.03
CA VAL A 688 -25.61 -26.84 3.75
C VAL A 688 -26.13 -27.68 2.60
N LYS A 689 -26.72 -27.01 1.60
CA LYS A 689 -27.13 -27.66 0.35
C LYS A 689 -25.95 -27.71 -0.61
N ARG A 690 -25.64 -28.89 -1.14
CA ARG A 690 -24.59 -29.11 -2.13
C ARG A 690 -25.08 -29.95 -3.28
N GLN A 691 -24.69 -29.54 -4.48
CA GLN A 691 -24.91 -30.33 -5.69
C GLN A 691 -23.85 -31.43 -5.77
N ILE A 692 -24.31 -32.69 -5.80
CA ILE A 692 -23.47 -33.89 -5.97
C ILE A 692 -23.99 -34.62 -7.22
N GLY A 693 -23.30 -34.42 -8.34
CA GLY A 693 -23.81 -34.86 -9.65
C GLY A 693 -25.15 -34.19 -9.98
N PRO A 694 -26.19 -34.94 -10.37
CA PRO A 694 -27.51 -34.37 -10.67
C PRO A 694 -28.36 -34.07 -9.42
N LEU A 695 -27.96 -34.56 -8.23
CA LEU A 695 -28.77 -34.46 -7.02
C LEU A 695 -28.26 -33.37 -6.08
N ALA A 696 -29.16 -32.53 -5.58
CA ALA A 696 -28.87 -31.63 -4.47
C ALA A 696 -29.08 -32.37 -3.14
N ARG A 697 -28.02 -32.51 -2.34
CA ARG A 697 -28.06 -33.12 -1.00
C ARG A 697 -27.88 -32.08 0.08
N GLN A 698 -28.49 -32.34 1.24
CA GLN A 698 -28.24 -31.62 2.47
C GLN A 698 -27.11 -32.34 3.21
N LEU A 699 -26.07 -31.59 3.60
CA LEU A 699 -24.91 -32.10 4.29
C LEU A 699 -24.68 -31.32 5.58
N ASP A 700 -24.26 -32.02 6.61
CA ASP A 700 -23.83 -31.40 7.86
C ASP A 700 -22.56 -30.59 7.64
N CYS A 701 -22.47 -29.44 8.30
CA CYS A 701 -21.36 -28.51 8.18
C CYS A 701 -21.24 -27.68 9.47
N PRO A 702 -20.03 -27.53 10.04
CA PRO A 702 -19.82 -26.66 11.20
C PRO A 702 -20.39 -25.24 10.98
N THR A 703 -21.17 -24.74 11.93
CA THR A 703 -21.84 -23.42 11.83
C THR A 703 -20.84 -22.30 11.60
N ALA A 704 -19.63 -22.39 12.17
CA ALA A 704 -18.55 -21.44 11.93
C ALA A 704 -18.16 -21.34 10.44
N MET A 705 -18.17 -22.45 9.70
CA MET A 705 -17.93 -22.45 8.23
C MET A 705 -19.07 -21.76 7.48
N ILE A 706 -20.31 -22.01 7.89
CA ILE A 706 -21.48 -21.37 7.30
C ILE A 706 -21.41 -19.84 7.52
N ARG A 707 -21.03 -19.39 8.72
CA ARG A 707 -20.85 -17.97 9.03
C ARG A 707 -19.67 -17.35 8.28
N TYR A 708 -18.54 -18.05 8.18
CA TYR A 708 -17.38 -17.60 7.42
C TYR A 708 -17.76 -17.32 5.95
N GLN A 709 -18.47 -18.24 5.31
CA GLN A 709 -18.95 -18.06 3.93
C GLN A 709 -19.83 -16.81 3.78
N ARG A 710 -20.59 -16.41 4.80
CA ARG A 710 -21.43 -15.20 4.74
C ARG A 710 -20.66 -13.90 4.97
N THR A 711 -19.49 -13.97 5.60
CA THR A 711 -18.77 -12.80 6.09
C THR A 711 -17.54 -12.45 5.26
N MET A 712 -16.88 -13.42 4.63
CA MET A 712 -15.61 -13.21 3.90
C MET A 712 -15.75 -12.32 2.65
N PHE A 713 -16.91 -12.29 1.99
CA PHE A 713 -17.08 -11.62 0.69
C PHE A 713 -17.15 -10.09 0.72
N GLY A 714 -16.99 -9.46 1.90
CA GLY A 714 -17.14 -8.01 2.05
C GLY A 714 -16.20 -7.21 1.13
N VAL A 715 -14.95 -7.64 1.01
CA VAL A 715 -13.94 -6.96 0.18
C VAL A 715 -14.18 -7.21 -1.30
N ASP A 716 -14.35 -8.47 -1.72
CA ASP A 716 -14.61 -8.82 -3.12
C ASP A 716 -15.85 -8.11 -3.68
N LYS A 717 -16.93 -7.99 -2.90
CA LYS A 717 -18.12 -7.24 -3.29
C LYS A 717 -17.86 -5.75 -3.39
N GLY A 718 -17.07 -5.17 -2.48
CA GLY A 718 -16.63 -3.78 -2.58
C GLY A 718 -15.80 -3.52 -3.85
N ASP A 719 -14.88 -4.42 -4.18
CA ASP A 719 -14.06 -4.34 -5.39
C ASP A 719 -14.89 -4.48 -6.68
N GLU A 720 -15.87 -5.39 -6.69
CA GLU A 720 -16.86 -5.52 -7.76
C GLU A 720 -17.65 -4.20 -7.94
N LEU A 721 -18.15 -3.62 -6.85
CA LEU A 721 -18.88 -2.35 -6.89
C LEU A 721 -18.03 -1.20 -7.41
N ARG A 722 -16.74 -1.17 -7.08
CA ARG A 722 -15.81 -0.16 -7.57
C ARG A 722 -15.46 -0.34 -9.04
N ALA A 723 -15.36 -1.59 -9.52
CA ALA A 723 -14.98 -1.89 -10.90
C ALA A 723 -16.13 -1.69 -11.90
N HIS A 724 -17.36 -2.08 -11.55
CA HIS A 724 -18.44 -2.25 -12.53
C HIS A 724 -19.19 -0.96 -12.96
N PHE A 725 -19.08 0.15 -12.24
CA PHE A 725 -20.04 1.26 -12.41
C PHE A 725 -19.44 2.67 -12.35
N GLY A 726 -18.18 2.79 -12.76
CA GLY A 726 -17.55 4.10 -12.91
C GLY A 726 -16.98 4.66 -11.61
N GLY A 727 -16.05 5.59 -11.78
CA GLY A 727 -15.11 6.04 -10.77
C GLY A 727 -13.89 6.65 -11.48
N PHE A 728 -13.17 7.51 -10.77
CA PHE A 728 -11.99 8.20 -11.25
C PHE A 728 -10.96 7.27 -11.92
N SER A 729 -10.78 6.03 -11.45
CA SER A 729 -9.74 5.13 -11.99
C SER A 729 -10.14 4.29 -13.21
N THR A 730 -11.43 4.17 -13.51
CA THR A 730 -11.97 3.19 -14.48
C THR A 730 -11.51 3.47 -15.90
N LYS A 731 -11.70 4.72 -16.37
CA LYS A 731 -11.26 5.18 -17.71
C LYS A 731 -9.98 6.00 -17.68
N ALA A 732 -9.33 6.09 -16.52
CA ALA A 732 -8.08 6.84 -16.36
C ALA A 732 -6.88 6.07 -16.90
N HIS A 733 -6.26 6.57 -17.97
CA HIS A 733 -5.06 5.97 -18.57
C HIS A 733 -3.82 6.86 -18.44
N PHE A 734 -2.96 6.60 -17.46
CA PHE A 734 -1.73 7.37 -17.23
C PHE A 734 -0.49 6.50 -17.44
N LYS A 735 0.59 7.06 -18.01
CA LYS A 735 1.89 6.37 -18.09
C LYS A 735 2.47 6.09 -16.70
N LYS A 736 2.39 7.08 -15.81
CA LYS A 736 2.86 6.98 -14.42
C LYS A 736 1.90 6.20 -13.56
N TRP A 737 2.41 5.15 -12.93
CA TRP A 737 1.59 4.14 -12.26
C TRP A 737 0.77 4.71 -11.10
N TYR A 738 1.37 5.59 -10.30
CA TYR A 738 0.77 6.12 -9.08
C TYR A 738 -0.47 6.98 -9.36
N LYS A 739 -0.56 7.63 -10.52
CA LYS A 739 -1.71 8.48 -10.89
C LYS A 739 -2.99 7.63 -10.92
N ARG A 740 -2.96 6.47 -11.58
CA ARG A 740 -4.13 5.57 -11.62
C ARG A 740 -4.46 4.98 -10.25
N VAL A 741 -3.44 4.61 -9.47
CA VAL A 741 -3.64 4.05 -8.12
C VAL A 741 -4.21 5.09 -7.15
N PHE A 742 -3.76 6.34 -7.25
CA PHE A 742 -4.32 7.46 -6.50
C PHE A 742 -5.81 7.66 -6.81
N LEU A 743 -6.18 7.65 -8.09
CA LEU A 743 -7.59 7.74 -8.49
C LEU A 743 -8.41 6.55 -7.97
N ALA A 744 -7.82 5.35 -7.86
CA ALA A 744 -8.50 4.20 -7.26
C ALA A 744 -8.73 4.37 -5.75
N ILE A 745 -7.86 5.11 -5.04
CA ILE A 745 -8.09 5.49 -3.64
C ILE A 745 -9.19 6.54 -3.53
N LEU A 746 -9.31 7.47 -4.49
CA LEU A 746 -10.45 8.38 -4.56
C LEU A 746 -11.77 7.64 -4.79
N ASP A 747 -11.75 6.56 -5.58
CA ASP A 747 -12.92 5.69 -5.76
C ASP A 747 -13.38 5.05 -4.45
N VAL A 748 -12.44 4.73 -3.54
CA VAL A 748 -12.75 4.25 -2.19
C VAL A 748 -13.40 5.37 -1.36
N MET A 749 -12.89 6.61 -1.42
CA MET A 749 -13.52 7.75 -0.75
C MET A 749 -14.95 7.97 -1.27
N LEU A 750 -15.15 7.85 -2.58
CA LEU A 750 -16.44 8.03 -3.25
C LEU A 750 -17.45 6.94 -2.86
N MET A 751 -17.01 5.67 -2.80
CA MET A 751 -17.83 4.56 -2.35
C MET A 751 -18.23 4.71 -0.87
N ASN A 752 -17.27 5.05 0.00
CA ASN A 752 -17.55 5.30 1.40
C ASN A 752 -18.53 6.47 1.57
N ALA A 753 -18.41 7.54 0.79
CA ALA A 753 -19.33 8.67 0.81
C ALA A 753 -20.77 8.28 0.40
N HIS A 754 -20.91 7.45 -0.62
CA HIS A 754 -22.22 6.93 -1.04
C HIS A 754 -22.87 6.08 0.06
N ILE A 755 -22.09 5.20 0.69
CA ILE A 755 -22.56 4.39 1.82
C ILE A 755 -22.95 5.29 3.00
N ALA A 756 -22.10 6.27 3.35
CA ALA A 756 -22.36 7.19 4.45
C ALA A 756 -23.62 8.04 4.21
N TRP A 757 -23.81 8.54 2.99
CA TRP A 757 -25.02 9.26 2.60
C TRP A 757 -26.27 8.41 2.81
N ASN A 758 -26.26 7.19 2.26
CA ASN A 758 -27.40 6.27 2.34
C ASN A 758 -27.68 5.78 3.77
N LEU A 759 -26.66 5.62 4.62
CA LEU A 759 -26.85 5.39 6.04
C LEU A 759 -27.48 6.61 6.72
N SER A 760 -27.03 7.83 6.41
CA SER A 760 -27.59 9.05 7.00
C SER A 760 -29.05 9.28 6.61
N ALA A 761 -29.41 8.97 5.36
CA ALA A 761 -30.78 9.04 4.85
C ALA A 761 -31.71 8.07 5.60
N LYS A 762 -31.21 6.87 5.93
CA LYS A 762 -31.96 5.85 6.67
C LYS A 762 -32.07 6.17 8.17
N GLU A 763 -31.04 6.74 8.78
CA GLU A 763 -31.01 7.07 10.22
C GLU A 763 -31.88 8.28 10.57
N LYS A 764 -32.03 9.27 9.66
CA LYS A 764 -32.76 10.52 9.91
C LYS A 764 -33.79 10.83 8.82
N ALA A 765 -34.91 10.11 8.82
CA ALA A 765 -36.06 10.40 7.95
C ALA A 765 -36.56 11.86 8.09
N SER A 766 -36.34 12.49 9.25
CA SER A 766 -36.72 13.88 9.54
C SER A 766 -35.99 14.94 8.69
N ARG A 767 -34.89 14.59 8.00
CA ARG A 767 -34.16 15.52 7.11
C ARG A 767 -34.59 15.48 5.65
N ASN A 768 -35.62 14.70 5.32
CA ASN A 768 -36.09 14.54 3.95
C ASN A 768 -34.98 14.15 2.94
N ARG A 769 -33.96 13.39 3.41
CA ARG A 769 -32.89 12.88 2.56
C ARG A 769 -33.32 11.58 1.92
N ASN A 770 -33.16 11.50 0.61
CA ASN A 770 -33.43 10.27 -0.14
C ASN A 770 -32.18 9.41 -0.25
N VAL A 771 -32.38 8.09 -0.18
CA VAL A 771 -31.37 7.12 -0.58
C VAL A 771 -31.10 7.32 -2.07
N LEU A 772 -29.83 7.44 -2.44
CA LEU A 772 -29.41 7.61 -3.81
C LEU A 772 -28.88 6.32 -4.38
N GLU A 773 -29.20 6.05 -5.63
CA GLU A 773 -28.47 5.07 -6.42
C GLU A 773 -27.05 5.58 -6.67
N ARG A 774 -26.12 4.65 -6.90
CA ARG A 774 -24.70 5.00 -7.01
C ARG A 774 -24.43 5.98 -8.16
N HIS A 775 -25.04 5.76 -9.34
CA HIS A 775 -24.85 6.66 -10.49
C HIS A 775 -25.38 8.07 -10.21
N GLN A 776 -26.51 8.19 -9.51
CA GLN A 776 -27.08 9.49 -9.11
C GLN A 776 -26.14 10.25 -8.18
N PHE A 777 -25.59 9.55 -7.17
CA PHE A 777 -24.62 10.12 -6.24
C PHE A 777 -23.36 10.59 -6.96
N MET A 778 -22.79 9.75 -7.82
CA MET A 778 -21.57 10.08 -8.57
C MET A 778 -21.78 11.19 -9.59
N GLN A 779 -22.93 11.22 -10.28
CA GLN A 779 -23.30 12.28 -11.19
C GLN A 779 -23.41 13.62 -10.45
N PHE A 780 -24.07 13.64 -9.29
CA PHE A 780 -24.16 14.84 -8.45
C PHE A 780 -22.77 15.34 -8.06
N VAL A 781 -21.90 14.46 -7.55
CA VAL A 781 -20.51 14.81 -7.21
C VAL A 781 -19.74 15.34 -8.42
N ALA A 782 -19.91 14.73 -9.60
CA ALA A 782 -19.27 15.18 -10.82
C ALA A 782 -19.74 16.58 -11.22
N GLU A 783 -21.04 16.86 -11.18
CA GLU A 783 -21.58 18.19 -11.49
C GLU A 783 -21.09 19.25 -10.49
N CYS A 784 -21.03 18.92 -9.19
CA CYS A 784 -20.47 19.81 -8.17
C CYS A 784 -18.98 20.10 -8.40
N LEU A 785 -18.19 19.11 -8.85
CA LEU A 785 -16.78 19.30 -9.19
C LEU A 785 -16.58 20.17 -10.43
N LEU A 786 -17.43 19.99 -11.45
CA LEU A 786 -17.40 20.75 -12.71
C LEU A 786 -17.79 22.22 -12.51
N HIS A 787 -18.71 22.49 -11.59
CA HIS A 787 -19.14 23.83 -11.22
C HIS A 787 -18.51 24.29 -9.90
N TYR A 788 -17.43 23.64 -9.47
CA TYR A 788 -16.77 23.98 -8.22
C TYR A 788 -16.20 25.38 -8.35
N ASN A 789 -16.78 26.29 -7.59
CA ASN A 789 -16.17 27.57 -7.33
C ASN A 789 -15.61 27.50 -5.93
N GLU A 790 -14.34 27.90 -5.80
CA GLU A 790 -13.81 28.20 -4.49
C GLU A 790 -14.77 29.21 -3.87
N PRO A 791 -15.39 28.89 -2.72
CA PRO A 791 -16.21 29.89 -2.06
C PRO A 791 -15.32 31.11 -1.96
N GLU A 792 -15.78 32.25 -2.50
CA GLU A 792 -15.18 33.53 -2.14
C GLU A 792 -14.99 33.41 -0.64
N GLU A 793 -13.76 33.59 -0.17
CA GLU A 793 -13.63 33.94 1.23
C GLU A 793 -14.57 35.11 1.34
N VAL A 794 -15.75 34.87 1.93
CA VAL A 794 -16.52 35.96 2.44
C VAL A 794 -15.50 36.50 3.42
N LEU A 795 -14.92 37.63 3.04
CA LEU A 795 -14.51 38.66 3.94
C LEU A 795 -15.78 39.09 4.69
N GLN A 796 -16.46 38.14 5.34
CA GLN A 796 -16.98 38.40 6.64
C GLN A 796 -15.69 38.78 7.37
N PRO A 797 -15.65 39.97 7.98
CA PRO A 797 -14.94 40.03 9.23
C PRO A 797 -15.51 38.86 10.01
N LYS A 798 -14.82 37.72 10.04
CA LYS A 798 -14.82 36.91 11.25
C LYS A 798 -14.50 37.97 12.26
N GLU A 799 -15.49 38.36 13.05
CA GLU A 799 -15.25 39.11 14.26
C GLU A 799 -14.07 38.42 14.88
N SER A 800 -12.93 39.09 14.74
CA SER A 800 -11.70 38.69 15.34
C SER A 800 -12.09 38.63 16.79
N THR A 801 -12.23 37.41 17.32
CA THR A 801 -12.13 37.20 18.76
C THR A 801 -10.91 38.00 19.15
N ALA A 802 -11.15 39.09 19.88
CA ALA A 802 -10.24 40.22 20.01
C ALA A 802 -8.81 39.74 20.29
N ALA A 803 -7.92 39.93 19.32
CA ALA A 803 -6.48 39.75 19.49
C ALA A 803 -5.74 40.55 18.41
N MET A 804 -5.64 41.85 18.67
CA MET A 804 -4.55 42.76 18.33
C MET A 804 -3.79 42.54 17.01
N ASP A 805 -4.00 43.53 16.13
CA ASP A 805 -3.13 44.01 15.06
C ASP A 805 -1.63 43.89 15.41
N THR A 806 -1.01 42.78 14.99
CA THR A 806 0.44 42.65 14.98
C THR A 806 0.85 42.13 13.61
N ASN A 807 1.62 42.93 12.87
CA ASN A 807 2.10 42.69 11.49
C ASN A 807 3.06 41.47 11.34
N HIS A 808 2.93 40.43 12.16
CA HIS A 808 3.84 39.28 12.21
C HIS A 808 3.47 38.19 11.20
N ARG A 809 4.26 38.06 10.12
CA ARG A 809 4.07 37.02 9.08
C ARG A 809 5.13 35.91 9.14
N PRO A 810 4.76 34.62 8.99
CA PRO A 810 5.72 33.52 8.90
C PRO A 810 6.40 33.49 7.53
N MET A 811 7.73 33.34 7.51
CA MET A 811 8.54 33.15 6.30
C MET A 811 9.40 31.87 6.40
N GLN A 812 9.80 31.33 5.25
CA GLN A 812 10.72 30.20 5.17
C GLN A 812 12.14 30.62 5.62
N PRO A 813 12.83 29.85 6.50
CA PRO A 813 14.22 30.11 6.86
C PRO A 813 15.15 30.00 5.65
N LYS A 814 16.17 30.88 5.56
CA LYS A 814 17.21 30.76 4.53
C LYS A 814 17.99 29.43 4.70
N LYS A 815 18.30 28.76 3.58
CA LYS A 815 19.08 27.49 3.53
C LYS A 815 20.41 27.67 4.29
N GLY A 816 20.70 26.78 5.25
CA GLY A 816 21.92 26.81 6.08
C GLY A 816 21.74 27.23 7.57
N THR A 817 20.51 27.46 8.04
CA THR A 817 20.21 27.95 9.40
C THR A 817 19.92 26.84 10.45
N SER A 818 20.50 25.64 10.29
CA SER A 818 20.21 24.42 11.08
C SER A 818 20.48 24.48 12.60
N ARG A 819 20.90 25.63 13.12
CA ARG A 819 21.16 25.87 14.56
C ARG A 819 19.96 26.46 15.31
N ASN A 820 18.92 26.92 14.61
CA ASN A 820 17.75 27.55 15.23
C ASN A 820 16.74 26.51 15.71
N ARG A 821 16.08 26.81 16.82
CA ARG A 821 15.09 25.94 17.49
C ARG A 821 13.80 26.72 17.70
N CYS A 822 12.67 26.03 17.66
CA CYS A 822 11.36 26.59 17.99
C CYS A 822 11.40 27.19 19.39
N ILE A 823 11.11 28.49 19.51
CA ILE A 823 11.18 29.21 20.80
C ILE A 823 10.16 28.66 21.81
N VAL A 824 9.00 28.21 21.33
CA VAL A 824 7.92 27.64 22.13
C VAL A 824 8.30 26.24 22.61
N CYS A 825 8.64 25.31 21.71
CA CYS A 825 9.01 23.95 22.13
C CYS A 825 10.30 23.91 22.96
N ARG A 826 11.23 24.85 22.73
CA ARG A 826 12.46 24.97 23.55
C ARG A 826 12.16 25.36 25.00
N LEU A 827 11.03 26.00 25.27
CA LEU A 827 10.62 26.40 26.63
C LEU A 827 10.57 25.20 27.57
N GLU A 828 9.87 24.15 27.15
CA GLU A 828 9.55 22.97 27.95
C GLU A 828 10.73 21.99 28.05
N ASN A 829 11.65 22.01 27.08
CA ASN A 829 12.88 21.20 27.09
C ASN A 829 13.96 21.73 28.07
N GLY A 830 13.73 22.89 28.69
CA GLY A 830 14.68 23.51 29.61
C GLY A 830 14.62 22.93 31.03
N LYS A 831 15.68 23.21 31.82
CA LYS A 831 15.79 22.94 33.28
C LYS A 831 14.53 23.28 34.12
N TRP A 832 13.66 24.14 33.61
CA TRP A 832 12.50 24.65 34.34
C TRP A 832 11.28 23.73 34.31
N PHE A 833 11.18 22.79 33.37
CA PHE A 833 10.04 21.88 33.23
C PHE A 833 10.51 20.43 33.23
N ASP A 834 10.62 19.78 32.07
CA ASP A 834 11.07 18.39 31.96
C ASP A 834 12.31 18.27 31.04
N PRO A 835 13.52 18.07 31.62
CA PRO A 835 14.73 17.85 30.84
C PRO A 835 14.69 16.59 29.94
N LYS A 836 13.75 15.66 30.17
CA LYS A 836 13.60 14.42 29.39
C LYS A 836 12.88 14.62 28.05
N LEU A 837 12.24 15.77 27.81
CA LEU A 837 11.52 16.11 26.56
C LEU A 837 12.43 16.21 25.31
N GLY A 838 13.74 15.97 25.43
CA GLY A 838 14.69 15.86 24.31
C GLY A 838 14.80 17.14 23.47
N GLU A 839 15.48 17.08 22.31
CA GLU A 839 15.43 18.15 21.30
C GLU A 839 14.64 17.73 20.05
N THR A 840 14.05 16.55 20.07
CA THR A 840 13.31 15.93 18.96
C THR A 840 12.16 16.84 18.53
N GLY A 841 12.06 17.10 17.23
CA GLY A 841 11.03 17.96 16.64
C GLY A 841 11.25 19.47 16.79
N THR A 842 12.22 19.95 17.60
CA THR A 842 12.41 21.41 17.81
C THR A 842 13.05 22.16 16.65
N ARG A 843 13.58 21.45 15.66
CA ARG A 843 14.33 22.02 14.52
C ARG A 843 13.62 21.82 13.18
N SER A 844 12.58 21.01 13.11
CA SER A 844 11.84 20.66 11.90
C SER A 844 10.64 21.58 11.68
N GLY A 845 10.36 21.99 10.44
CA GLY A 845 9.16 22.78 10.13
C GLY A 845 9.11 24.18 10.78
N LEU A 846 10.28 24.80 10.99
CA LEU A 846 10.39 26.16 11.52
C LEU A 846 10.04 27.21 10.46
N ALA A 847 9.26 28.21 10.85
CA ALA A 847 9.18 29.49 10.16
C ALA A 847 9.93 30.56 10.96
N VAL A 848 10.41 31.59 10.27
CA VAL A 848 10.97 32.81 10.86
C VAL A 848 10.03 33.98 10.62
N CYS A 849 9.76 34.80 11.64
CA CYS A 849 9.01 36.03 11.47
C CYS A 849 9.90 37.15 10.93
N SER A 850 9.42 37.88 9.90
CA SER A 850 10.13 39.02 9.31
C SER A 850 10.36 40.17 10.29
N GLU A 851 9.36 40.45 11.13
CA GLU A 851 9.35 41.62 12.01
C GLU A 851 10.16 41.39 13.30
N CYS A 852 10.04 40.20 13.90
CA CYS A 852 10.58 39.94 15.22
C CYS A 852 11.71 38.90 15.27
N GLY A 853 12.02 38.24 14.16
CA GLY A 853 13.08 37.23 14.05
C GLY A 853 12.84 35.95 14.86
N ILE A 854 11.62 35.72 15.35
CA ILE A 854 11.28 34.49 16.09
C ILE A 854 11.26 33.29 15.15
N TYR A 855 11.91 32.21 15.58
CA TYR A 855 11.81 30.90 14.96
C TYR A 855 10.80 30.05 15.74
N ALA A 856 9.72 29.62 15.07
CA ALA A 856 8.68 28.80 15.66
C ALA A 856 8.02 27.89 14.61
N HIS A 857 7.39 26.79 15.04
CA HIS A 857 6.66 25.91 14.12
C HIS A 857 5.41 26.60 13.57
N ASN A 858 5.25 26.57 12.25
CA ASN A 858 4.07 27.09 11.55
C ASN A 858 3.01 26.00 11.29
N HIS A 859 2.99 24.98 12.14
CA HIS A 859 2.01 23.91 12.17
C HIS A 859 1.66 23.62 13.63
N ILE A 860 0.51 23.01 13.87
CA ILE A 860 0.11 22.60 15.22
C ILE A 860 0.99 21.41 15.61
N VAL A 861 1.72 21.56 16.71
CA VAL A 861 2.56 20.49 17.24
C VAL A 861 1.65 19.57 18.06
N THR A 862 1.40 18.37 17.55
CA THR A 862 0.56 17.35 18.20
C THR A 862 1.38 16.38 19.06
N ASP A 863 2.60 16.73 19.40
CA ASP A 863 3.46 15.93 20.28
C ASP A 863 2.80 15.82 21.67
N SER A 864 2.47 14.59 22.08
CA SER A 864 1.67 14.30 23.28
C SER A 864 2.32 14.76 24.59
N ASP A 865 3.63 15.01 24.57
CA ASP A 865 4.41 15.22 25.78
C ASP A 865 4.54 16.71 26.17
N ARG A 866 4.28 17.63 25.22
CA ARG A 866 4.33 19.08 25.43
C ARG A 866 2.96 19.62 25.85
N LYS A 867 2.89 20.31 26.98
CA LYS A 867 1.61 20.69 27.61
C LYS A 867 1.21 22.13 27.33
N ILE A 868 2.08 22.96 26.76
CA ILE A 868 1.75 24.35 26.40
C ILE A 868 0.56 24.47 25.47
N HIS A 869 0.39 23.54 24.53
CA HIS A 869 -0.75 23.51 23.59
C HIS A 869 -2.08 23.11 24.26
N ASN A 870 -2.06 22.60 25.50
CA ASN A 870 -3.26 22.25 26.25
C ASN A 870 -3.80 23.43 27.09
N MET A 871 -3.03 24.51 27.21
CA MET A 871 -3.43 25.71 27.95
C MET A 871 -4.41 26.55 27.14
N GLN A 872 -5.47 27.05 27.75
CA GLN A 872 -6.23 28.19 27.22
C GLN A 872 -5.38 29.45 27.47
N PRO A 873 -4.99 30.25 26.46
CA PRO A 873 -5.59 30.44 25.13
C PRO A 873 -4.85 29.78 23.93
N PHE A 874 -3.95 28.84 24.17
CA PHE A 874 -3.06 28.24 23.15
C PHE A 874 -3.58 26.97 22.45
N GLN A 875 -4.78 26.51 22.83
CA GLN A 875 -5.41 25.35 22.20
C GLN A 875 -5.65 25.60 20.70
N ASN A 876 -5.34 24.59 19.87
CA ASN A 876 -5.42 24.63 18.41
C ASN A 876 -4.59 25.73 17.73
N LYS A 877 -3.61 26.33 18.43
CA LYS A 877 -2.70 27.31 17.85
C LYS A 877 -1.34 26.69 17.54
N THR A 878 -0.74 27.12 16.45
CA THR A 878 0.65 26.81 16.08
C THR A 878 1.62 27.43 17.08
N CYS A 879 2.84 26.91 17.17
CA CYS A 879 3.87 27.56 17.98
C CYS A 879 4.16 28.99 17.50
N PHE A 880 4.00 29.26 16.20
CA PHE A 880 4.15 30.59 15.64
C PHE A 880 3.10 31.55 16.19
N GLU A 881 1.82 31.17 16.18
CA GLU A 881 0.75 31.99 16.76
C GLU A 881 0.92 32.18 18.26
N ILE A 882 1.27 31.12 19.00
CA ILE A 882 1.53 31.21 20.45
C ILE A 882 2.62 32.25 20.76
N ALA A 883 3.69 32.31 19.97
CA ALA A 883 4.79 33.26 20.20
C ALA A 883 4.41 34.72 19.89
N HIS A 884 3.33 34.96 19.13
CA HIS A 884 2.90 36.30 18.70
C HIS A 884 1.59 36.76 19.34
N LEU A 885 0.92 35.92 20.12
CA LEU A 885 -0.16 36.34 21.00
C LEU A 885 0.35 37.27 22.12
N PRO A 886 -0.50 38.16 22.68
CA PRO A 886 -0.13 39.03 23.81
C PRO A 886 0.53 38.25 24.97
N GLU A 887 -0.01 37.08 25.28
CA GLU A 887 0.49 36.19 26.34
C GLU A 887 1.86 35.59 26.00
N GLY A 888 2.13 35.32 24.72
CA GLY A 888 3.43 34.84 24.23
C GLY A 888 4.48 35.95 24.13
N LEU A 889 4.09 37.14 23.68
CA LEU A 889 4.96 38.32 23.65
C LEU A 889 5.40 38.74 25.06
N ALA A 890 4.51 38.63 26.04
CA ALA A 890 4.84 38.82 27.45
C ALA A 890 5.85 37.76 27.97
N LEU A 891 5.83 36.55 27.40
CA LEU A 891 6.76 35.48 27.74
C LEU A 891 8.14 35.67 27.11
N TRP A 892 8.24 36.27 25.92
CA TRP A 892 9.51 36.59 25.25
C TRP A 892 9.59 38.07 24.84
N PRO A 893 9.70 38.99 25.82
CA PRO A 893 9.75 40.42 25.53
C PRO A 893 11.01 40.78 24.75
N LEU A 894 10.88 41.75 23.84
CA LEU A 894 12.00 42.33 23.12
C LEU A 894 12.80 43.21 24.09
N ARG A 895 14.08 42.92 24.31
CA ARG A 895 14.98 43.86 25.00
C ARG A 895 15.47 44.89 24.00
N GLN A 896 15.11 46.16 24.20
CA GLN A 896 15.85 47.27 23.59
C GLN A 896 17.23 47.29 24.24
N VAL A 897 18.24 46.88 23.48
CA VAL A 897 19.64 47.15 23.79
C VAL A 897 20.16 47.90 22.58
N ASP A 898 20.67 49.09 22.81
CA ASP A 898 21.11 50.00 21.76
C ASP A 898 21.99 49.28 20.73
N HIS A 899 21.56 49.36 19.47
CA HIS A 899 22.30 49.05 18.25
C HIS A 899 22.68 47.59 17.89
N CYS A 900 22.01 46.55 18.41
CA CYS A 900 22.10 45.19 17.83
C CYS A 900 20.76 44.45 17.87
N LYS A 901 20.46 43.64 16.84
CA LYS A 901 19.25 42.79 16.73
C LYS A 901 18.95 42.08 18.06
N GLY A 902 17.89 42.52 18.75
CA GLY A 902 17.63 42.19 20.15
C GLY A 902 17.48 40.70 20.41
N SER A 903 18.25 40.17 21.37
CA SER A 903 18.07 38.81 21.88
C SER A 903 16.82 38.77 22.79
N ARG A 904 15.85 37.92 22.45
CA ARG A 904 14.66 37.69 23.29
C ARG A 904 15.00 36.69 24.40
N SER A 905 14.79 37.09 25.65
CA SER A 905 14.98 36.24 26.82
C SER A 905 13.63 35.92 27.47
N MET A 906 13.42 34.66 27.85
CA MET A 906 12.21 34.20 28.53
C MET A 906 11.96 34.96 29.86
N CYS A 907 10.76 35.52 30.02
CA CYS A 907 10.30 36.22 31.22
C CYS A 907 9.67 35.23 32.22
N ARG A 908 10.36 34.98 33.34
CA ARG A 908 9.92 34.01 34.37
C ARG A 908 8.73 34.49 35.20
N THR A 909 8.44 35.78 35.16
CA THR A 909 7.31 36.38 35.89
C THR A 909 6.03 36.40 35.06
N ALA A 910 6.08 36.01 33.79
CA ALA A 910 4.91 35.96 32.92
C ALA A 910 3.85 34.97 33.46
N PRO A 911 2.55 35.32 33.47
CA PRO A 911 1.48 34.46 33.96
C PRO A 911 1.48 33.06 33.31
N VAL A 912 1.73 33.02 31.99
CA VAL A 912 1.86 31.77 31.21
C VAL A 912 2.94 30.86 31.77
N PHE A 913 4.11 31.41 32.11
CA PHE A 913 5.22 30.61 32.64
C PHE A 913 4.86 29.96 33.98
N LYS A 914 4.17 30.70 34.85
CA LYS A 914 3.72 30.20 36.16
C LYS A 914 2.64 29.12 36.00
N ALA A 915 1.64 29.37 35.14
CA ALA A 915 0.57 28.42 34.86
C ALA A 915 1.12 27.12 34.25
N LEU A 916 2.06 27.21 33.30
CA LEU A 916 2.72 26.04 32.72
C LEU A 916 3.52 25.25 33.76
N ARG A 917 4.19 25.91 34.72
CA ARG A 917 4.91 25.21 35.80
C ARG A 917 3.98 24.41 36.70
N LYS A 918 2.79 24.94 36.99
CA LYS A 918 1.76 24.25 37.77
C LYS A 918 1.29 22.97 37.05
N ILE A 919 1.11 23.02 35.72
CA ILE A 919 0.74 21.86 34.88
C ILE A 919 1.82 20.76 34.89
N TYR A 920 3.09 21.14 35.07
CA TYR A 920 4.21 20.21 35.24
C TYR A 920 4.50 19.85 36.71
N GLY A 921 3.66 20.26 37.66
CA GLY A 921 3.82 19.94 39.09
C GLY A 921 5.08 20.55 39.72
N LYS A 922 5.58 21.68 39.21
CA LYS A 922 6.79 22.35 39.72
C LYS A 922 6.43 23.52 40.65
N PRO A 923 7.23 23.80 41.70
CA PRO A 923 6.97 24.92 42.63
C PRO A 923 7.07 26.27 41.92
N GLU A 924 6.33 27.27 42.40
CA GLU A 924 6.44 28.64 41.91
C GLU A 924 7.85 29.19 42.12
N VAL A 925 8.33 29.98 41.16
CA VAL A 925 9.68 30.57 41.24
C VAL A 925 9.61 31.81 42.14
N GLU A 926 10.25 31.75 43.30
CA GLU A 926 10.43 32.93 44.17
C GLU A 926 11.12 34.06 43.41
N THR A 927 10.53 35.26 43.45
CA THR A 927 11.16 36.48 42.97
C THR A 927 12.36 36.78 43.86
N ARG A 928 13.57 36.43 43.40
CA ARG A 928 14.82 36.91 44.02
C ARG A 928 14.78 38.45 44.01
N LYS A 929 14.42 39.07 45.14
CA LYS A 929 14.62 40.50 45.37
C LYS A 929 16.11 40.76 45.14
N ARG A 930 16.42 41.46 44.05
CA ARG A 930 17.79 41.86 43.73
C ARG A 930 18.21 42.81 44.85
N LYS A 931 19.09 42.34 45.75
CA LYS A 931 19.68 43.14 46.82
C LYS A 931 20.29 44.38 46.14
N ARG A 932 19.68 45.54 46.38
CA ARG A 932 20.19 46.84 45.90
C ARG A 932 21.56 47.00 46.55
N ARG A 933 22.64 46.87 45.77
CA ARG A 933 23.95 47.31 46.23
C ARG A 933 23.87 48.83 46.25
N GLU A 934 23.73 49.39 47.43
CA GLU A 934 24.10 50.77 47.72
C GLU A 934 25.58 50.92 47.36
N ASN A 935 25.85 51.59 46.25
CA ASN A 935 27.13 52.24 46.05
C ASN A 935 26.85 53.74 46.14
N SER A 936 27.16 54.27 47.32
CA SER A 936 27.42 55.69 47.53
C SER A 936 28.55 56.14 46.60
N LYS A 937 28.23 56.95 45.59
CA LYS A 937 29.09 58.07 45.19
C LYS A 937 28.19 59.21 44.77
N GLU A 938 28.35 60.30 45.50
CA GLU A 938 27.85 61.63 45.22
C GLU A 938 28.06 62.00 43.75
N ASN A 939 27.03 62.57 43.12
CA ASN A 939 27.24 63.87 42.48
C ASN A 939 25.93 64.63 42.33
N LYS A 940 26.02 65.90 42.72
CA LYS A 940 25.00 66.94 42.75
C LYS A 940 24.51 67.31 41.35
N ASN A 941 23.21 67.63 41.24
CA ASN A 941 22.60 68.82 40.60
C ASN A 941 21.16 68.46 40.16
N LYS A 942 20.12 68.88 40.89
CA LYS A 942 19.38 70.17 40.82
C LYS A 942 18.68 70.43 39.47
N SER A 943 17.34 70.39 39.51
CA SER A 943 16.33 71.31 38.92
C SER A 943 15.09 70.51 38.51
N ASP A 944 14.02 70.54 39.32
CA ASP A 944 12.81 71.39 39.16
C ASP A 944 11.81 70.75 38.17
N ALA A 945 10.68 70.25 38.70
CA ALA A 945 9.35 70.90 38.68
C ALA A 945 8.64 70.63 37.33
N THR A 946 7.39 70.18 37.22
CA THR A 946 6.17 70.54 37.95
C THR A 946 5.10 69.44 37.82
N GLU A 947 4.29 69.35 38.87
CA GLU A 947 3.06 68.56 39.03
C GLU A 947 1.90 69.07 38.15
N SER A 948 0.95 68.17 37.87
CA SER A 948 -0.50 68.40 38.07
C SER A 948 -1.22 67.05 37.85
N ASN A 949 -1.72 66.39 38.90
CA ASN A 949 -3.11 66.42 39.40
C ASN A 949 -4.14 66.00 38.34
N GLY A 950 -5.08 65.08 38.54
CA GLY A 950 -5.62 64.33 39.69
C GLY A 950 -6.62 63.29 39.12
N VAL A 951 -6.95 62.18 39.77
CA VAL A 951 -7.95 62.07 40.87
C VAL A 951 -9.33 62.55 40.35
N LEU A 952 -10.45 61.84 40.40
CA LEU A 952 -10.92 60.56 40.96
C LEU A 952 -12.43 60.45 40.57
N TYR A 953 -13.00 59.24 40.68
CA TYR A 953 -14.43 58.95 40.95
C TYR A 953 -15.45 59.37 39.86
N ASP A 954 -16.58 58.71 39.62
CA ASP A 954 -17.39 57.75 40.38
C ASP A 954 -18.42 57.10 39.44
N SER A 955 -19.01 56.00 39.92
CA SER A 955 -20.44 55.60 39.85
C SER A 955 -21.17 55.62 38.49
N SER A 956 -22.14 54.78 38.18
CA SER A 956 -22.84 53.64 38.77
C SER A 956 -23.96 53.35 37.74
N ASP A 957 -24.46 52.13 37.70
CA ASP A 957 -25.88 51.75 37.55
C ASP A 957 -25.90 50.26 37.11
N ASN A 958 -26.30 49.29 37.95
CA ASN A 958 -27.69 48.87 38.24
C ASN A 958 -28.49 48.72 36.93
N GLU A 959 -28.98 47.54 36.50
CA GLU A 959 -29.85 46.54 37.13
C GLU A 959 -29.78 45.25 36.27
N LEU A 960 -29.64 44.04 36.81
CA LEU A 960 -30.67 43.11 37.30
C LEU A 960 -31.51 42.38 36.22
N TYR A 961 -31.48 41.05 36.37
CA TYR A 961 -32.42 40.00 35.98
C TYR A 961 -32.36 39.29 34.61
N GLU A 962 -32.27 37.96 34.77
CA GLU A 962 -32.43 36.78 33.89
C GLU A 962 -31.31 36.38 32.92
#